data_AF-A0A9P3F647-F1
#
_entry.id   AF-A0A9P3F647-F1
#
_cell.length_a   1.000
_cell.length_b   1.000
_cell.length_c   1.000
_cell.angle_alpha   90.00
_cell.angle_beta   90.00
_cell.angle_gamma   90.00
#
_symmetry.space_group_name_H-M   'P 1'
#
loop_
_entity.id
_entity.type
_entity.pdbx_description
1 polymer ?
#
loop_
_entity_poly.entity_id
_entity_poly.type
_entity_poly.pdbx_seq_one_letter_code
_entity_poly.pdbx_strand_id
1 'polypeptide(L)'
;MGSTELPYMKTNPKIIFFTDFDGTITLADSNDFLTDNLGYGREKRRQGNYDVLHGRASFRDAFRDMLDSVKTPFNKCIEILQENMKLDPHFVEFYYWAEENNVPIVVLSSGMKPIISALFESLLGHKPRSHLHIVSNDVESRDGKDINTAGGWKIKYHDDSHFGHDKSLEIKPYAALPVDKRPTLLYAGDGVSDLSAAAETDLLFAKKGHDLVTYCEREGMPFTTFESWETILATTKDILSGKVSLKKVAEEGLKKVRTGVQLAIIASIALLLVVILDNKFRVLPASIHGHLPTHYAGYVVTDVTVVTCSSLNLFSSCKVNPKAWSRVEKDLYLRLGWTSSAYLQFQRKKEEELLASDKVVIDLKISRLTPQSSNDPHGGLIDWEQRPGGIWLKRTAKRHASDSQKVITSIDVLFGADAVDPRVGWEVKDTPLLLDSKTEELEARISIRRGDPPKTKKRIPRINENGKFKIMQLADLHLSTGLGVCRDPVPVEPVPGHKCEADPRTLEFVERLLDEEKPDFVVLSGDQVNGETSRDAQSALFKSVKLLVDRKIPYAAIFGNHDDEGNLSREQLMTILEDLPYSLSTAGPEDVDGVGNYIVEVLGRGTTAHSALTLYLLDSHSYSPDERQFRGYDWIKPSQIRWFKNTAQSLKTKHHEYSHMHMNMAFIHIPLPEYRDSSNYYRGNWSEAPTAPGFNSGFKDALEEEGILFVSCGHDHVNDYCMLNKDRDQKPSLWMCYGGGAGFGGYGGYGGYVRRVRFYDFDMNPGRVVTYKRLEYGEVEAKIDEMMIIDGGAVKGPDEHH
;
A
#
# COMPACT_ATOMS: atom_id res chain seq x y z
N MET A 1 -17.80 65.02 -1.77
CA MET A 1 -16.74 65.81 -1.11
C MET A 1 -16.75 65.50 0.37
N GLY A 2 -15.81 64.64 0.77
CA GLY A 2 -15.32 64.44 2.13
C GLY A 2 -13.83 64.12 1.95
N SER A 3 -12.95 64.74 2.72
CA SER A 3 -11.50 64.59 2.56
C SER A 3 -11.10 63.12 2.55
N THR A 4 -10.57 62.62 1.43
CA THR A 4 -10.00 61.26 1.34
C THR A 4 -8.70 61.23 2.11
N GLU A 5 -8.78 61.17 3.44
CA GLU A 5 -7.66 60.69 4.24
C GLU A 5 -7.43 59.23 3.85
N LEU A 6 -6.25 58.93 3.32
CA LEU A 6 -5.82 57.56 3.03
C LEU A 6 -5.22 56.97 4.33
N PRO A 7 -5.97 56.15 5.09
CA PRO A 7 -5.56 55.75 6.44
C PRO A 7 -4.22 55.02 6.50
N TYR A 8 -3.88 54.24 5.47
CA TYR A 8 -2.63 53.48 5.42
C TYR A 8 -1.42 54.35 5.00
N MET A 9 -1.65 55.60 4.58
CA MET A 9 -0.59 56.56 4.24
C MET A 9 -0.17 57.46 5.40
N LYS A 10 -0.78 57.32 6.59
CA LYS A 10 -0.54 58.20 7.75
C LYS A 10 0.93 58.33 8.15
N THR A 11 1.70 57.25 8.01
CA THR A 11 3.13 57.18 8.34
C THR A 11 4.04 57.22 7.10
N ASN A 12 3.47 57.53 5.93
CA ASN A 12 4.15 57.54 4.63
C ASN A 12 4.99 56.25 4.38
N PRO A 13 4.36 55.07 4.40
CA PRO A 13 5.06 53.80 4.27
C PRO A 13 5.66 53.64 2.87
N LYS A 14 6.72 52.82 2.76
CA LYS A 14 7.27 52.44 1.44
C LYS A 14 6.50 51.28 0.78
N ILE A 15 5.89 50.44 1.61
CA ILE A 15 5.12 49.27 1.19
C ILE A 15 3.81 49.26 1.96
N ILE A 16 2.70 48.96 1.28
CA ILE A 16 1.46 48.52 1.93
C ILE A 16 1.25 47.06 1.53
N PHE A 17 1.03 46.20 2.54
CA PHE A 17 0.85 44.77 2.32
C PHE A 17 -0.62 44.39 2.52
N PHE A 18 -1.32 44.14 1.42
CA PHE A 18 -2.67 43.60 1.42
C PHE A 18 -2.63 42.08 1.45
N THR A 19 -3.64 41.44 2.03
CA THR A 19 -3.68 39.98 2.13
C THR A 19 -5.08 39.47 2.36
N ASP A 20 -5.38 38.29 1.83
CA ASP A 20 -6.52 37.51 2.31
C ASP A 20 -6.24 36.95 3.71
N PHE A 21 -7.29 36.46 4.39
CA PHE A 21 -7.21 35.87 5.71
C PHE A 21 -7.33 34.34 5.68
N ASP A 22 -8.46 33.86 5.18
CA ASP A 22 -8.80 32.44 5.10
C ASP A 22 -7.93 31.76 4.03
N GLY A 23 -7.30 30.62 4.34
CA GLY A 23 -6.40 29.91 3.40
C GLY A 23 -5.05 30.60 3.09
N THR A 24 -4.91 31.87 3.48
CA THR A 24 -3.71 32.70 3.27
C THR A 24 -2.96 32.99 4.57
N ILE A 25 -3.55 33.72 5.53
CA ILE A 25 -2.98 33.94 6.87
C ILE A 25 -3.20 32.70 7.75
N THR A 26 -4.38 32.11 7.64
CA THR A 26 -4.75 30.87 8.32
C THR A 26 -4.49 29.66 7.42
N LEU A 27 -4.19 28.51 8.02
CA LEU A 27 -3.93 27.28 7.27
C LEU A 27 -5.18 26.64 6.65
N ALA A 28 -6.36 27.08 7.07
CA ALA A 28 -7.66 26.58 6.62
C ALA A 28 -8.67 27.72 6.54
N ASP A 29 -9.67 27.59 5.68
CA ASP A 29 -10.75 28.58 5.57
C ASP A 29 -11.79 28.39 6.69
N SER A 30 -12.02 29.46 7.46
CA SER A 30 -12.91 29.45 8.61
C SER A 30 -14.39 29.28 8.23
N ASN A 31 -14.82 29.81 7.10
CA ASN A 31 -16.20 29.70 6.62
C ASN A 31 -16.46 28.30 6.05
N ASP A 32 -15.48 27.73 5.33
CA ASP A 32 -15.48 26.33 4.91
C ASP A 32 -15.58 25.40 6.13
N PHE A 33 -14.78 25.64 7.18
CA PHE A 33 -14.80 24.84 8.39
C PHE A 33 -16.16 24.86 9.08
N LEU A 34 -16.75 26.05 9.27
CA LEU A 34 -18.08 26.17 9.87
C LEU A 34 -19.13 25.43 9.05
N THR A 35 -19.06 25.53 7.73
CA THR A 35 -20.06 24.91 6.84
C THR A 35 -19.91 23.39 6.80
N ASP A 36 -18.67 22.91 6.72
CA ASP A 36 -18.37 21.48 6.60
C ASP A 36 -18.74 20.72 7.87
N ASN A 37 -18.62 21.37 9.04
CA ASN A 37 -18.82 20.74 10.34
C ASN A 37 -20.15 21.11 11.02
N LEU A 38 -20.67 22.32 10.81
CA LEU A 38 -21.87 22.84 11.49
C LEU A 38 -23.00 23.24 10.52
N GLY A 39 -22.71 23.31 9.22
CA GLY A 39 -23.66 23.62 8.17
C GLY A 39 -24.15 22.37 7.45
N TYR A 40 -24.38 22.50 6.15
CA TYR A 40 -24.90 21.41 5.32
C TYR A 40 -23.85 20.37 4.87
N GLY A 41 -22.60 20.48 5.33
CA GLY A 41 -21.52 19.54 5.03
C GLY A 41 -20.74 19.79 3.73
N ARG A 42 -19.57 19.14 3.65
CA ARG A 42 -18.54 19.34 2.61
C ARG A 42 -18.99 19.09 1.18
N GLU A 43 -19.80 18.06 0.95
CA GLU A 43 -20.23 17.69 -0.41
C GLU A 43 -21.06 18.81 -1.04
N LYS A 44 -22.05 19.32 -0.31
CA LYS A 44 -22.93 20.39 -0.78
C LYS A 44 -22.17 21.72 -0.94
N ARG A 45 -21.23 22.01 -0.03
CA ARG A 45 -20.33 23.17 -0.17
C ARG A 45 -19.52 23.11 -1.46
N ARG A 46 -18.86 21.98 -1.74
CA ARG A 46 -18.04 21.81 -2.95
C ARG A 46 -18.88 21.90 -4.23
N GLN A 47 -20.12 21.42 -4.21
CA GLN A 47 -21.05 21.61 -5.32
C GLN A 47 -21.37 23.09 -5.55
N GLY A 48 -21.63 23.86 -4.48
CA GLY A 48 -21.81 25.31 -4.57
C GLY A 48 -20.62 26.04 -5.21
N ASN A 49 -19.39 25.70 -4.80
CA ASN A 49 -18.18 26.24 -5.41
C ASN A 49 -18.07 25.89 -6.91
N TYR A 50 -18.42 24.67 -7.28
CA TYR A 50 -18.44 24.24 -8.67
C TYR A 50 -19.44 25.05 -9.51
N ASP A 51 -20.64 25.30 -8.97
CA ASP A 51 -21.67 26.06 -9.66
C ASP A 51 -21.27 27.54 -9.83
N VAL A 52 -20.56 28.14 -8.87
CA VAL A 52 -19.96 29.48 -9.02
C VAL A 52 -18.91 29.50 -10.11
N LEU A 53 -17.98 28.54 -10.12
CA LEU A 53 -16.92 28.44 -11.14
C LEU A 53 -17.46 28.29 -12.57
N HIS A 54 -18.65 27.68 -12.72
CA HIS A 54 -19.30 27.48 -14.03
C HIS A 54 -20.37 28.53 -14.33
N GLY A 55 -20.45 29.62 -13.56
CA GLY A 55 -21.38 30.73 -13.78
C GLY A 55 -22.86 30.37 -13.60
N ARG A 56 -23.16 29.27 -12.89
CA ARG A 56 -24.53 28.81 -12.60
C ARG A 56 -25.13 29.48 -11.37
N ALA A 57 -24.28 30.05 -10.50
CA ALA A 57 -24.67 30.84 -9.33
C ALA A 57 -23.67 32.00 -9.12
N SER A 58 -24.11 33.07 -8.46
CA SER A 58 -23.19 34.13 -8.04
C SER A 58 -22.42 33.71 -6.79
N PHE A 59 -21.18 34.20 -6.62
CA PHE A 59 -20.41 33.94 -5.39
C PHE A 59 -21.17 34.41 -4.16
N ARG A 60 -21.77 35.62 -4.21
CA ARG A 60 -22.58 36.16 -3.12
C ARG A 60 -23.72 35.23 -2.71
N ASP A 61 -24.48 34.69 -3.67
CA ASP A 61 -25.61 33.81 -3.35
C ASP A 61 -25.15 32.46 -2.79
N ALA A 62 -24.13 31.84 -3.39
CA ALA A 62 -23.57 30.59 -2.88
C ALA A 62 -22.97 30.76 -1.48
N PHE A 63 -22.27 31.87 -1.23
CA PHE A 63 -21.67 32.19 0.06
C PHE A 63 -22.74 32.51 1.12
N ARG A 64 -23.85 33.15 0.74
CA ARG A 64 -25.01 33.34 1.62
C ARG A 64 -25.61 32.00 2.01
N ASP A 65 -25.89 31.13 1.05
CA ASP A 65 -26.49 29.81 1.30
C ASP A 65 -25.61 28.95 2.19
N MET A 66 -24.29 29.07 2.00
CA MET A 66 -23.27 28.43 2.82
C MET A 66 -23.38 28.86 4.28
N LEU A 67 -23.29 30.16 4.55
CA LEU A 67 -23.36 30.70 5.91
C LEU A 67 -24.75 30.54 6.53
N ASP A 68 -25.81 30.67 5.74
CA ASP A 68 -27.19 30.48 6.18
C ASP A 68 -27.49 29.03 6.58
N SER A 69 -26.70 28.06 6.10
CA SER A 69 -26.81 26.67 6.53
C SER A 69 -26.38 26.45 7.98
N VAL A 70 -25.48 27.30 8.49
CA VAL A 70 -24.98 27.22 9.87
C VAL A 70 -26.02 27.80 10.82
N LYS A 71 -26.64 26.95 11.64
CA LYS A 71 -27.65 27.36 12.62
C LYS A 71 -27.09 27.59 14.03
N THR A 72 -25.82 27.30 14.24
CA THR A 72 -25.13 27.51 15.52
C THR A 72 -25.12 29.00 15.91
N PRO A 73 -25.37 29.35 17.18
CA PRO A 73 -25.18 30.71 17.71
C PRO A 73 -23.83 31.33 17.34
N PHE A 74 -23.80 32.62 17.00
CA PHE A 74 -22.60 33.26 16.45
C PHE A 74 -21.39 33.24 17.40
N ASN A 75 -21.60 33.49 18.70
CA ASN A 75 -20.55 33.35 19.72
C ASN A 75 -19.97 31.93 19.79
N LYS A 76 -20.79 30.89 19.62
CA LYS A 76 -20.32 29.50 19.59
C LYS A 76 -19.54 29.18 18.32
N CYS A 77 -19.88 29.77 17.18
CA CYS A 77 -19.05 29.70 15.98
C CYS A 77 -17.64 30.27 16.23
N ILE A 78 -17.54 31.41 16.94
CA ILE A 78 -16.25 32.02 17.28
C ILE A 78 -15.43 31.08 18.19
N GLU A 79 -16.03 30.56 19.27
CA GLU A 79 -15.35 29.64 20.19
C GLU A 79 -14.78 28.41 19.45
N ILE A 80 -15.61 27.77 18.60
CA ILE A 80 -15.21 26.59 17.82
C ILE A 80 -14.05 26.92 16.88
N LEU A 81 -14.09 28.07 16.22
CA LEU A 81 -13.01 28.47 15.31
C LEU A 81 -11.72 28.79 16.07
N GLN A 82 -11.79 29.41 17.25
CA GLN A 82 -10.60 29.66 18.08
C GLN A 82 -9.88 28.37 18.50
N GLU A 83 -10.62 27.28 18.70
CA GLU A 83 -10.05 25.97 19.05
C GLU A 83 -9.42 25.24 17.86
N ASN A 84 -9.89 25.50 16.64
CA ASN A 84 -9.56 24.68 15.47
C ASN A 84 -8.70 25.38 14.40
N MET A 85 -8.73 26.71 14.36
CA MET A 85 -7.97 27.49 13.38
C MET A 85 -6.53 27.74 13.84
N LYS A 86 -5.60 27.75 12.89
CA LYS A 86 -4.19 28.02 13.11
C LYS A 86 -3.68 29.04 12.10
N LEU A 87 -2.84 29.96 12.56
CA LEU A 87 -2.06 30.83 11.67
C LEU A 87 -1.00 30.00 10.93
N ASP A 88 -0.60 30.47 9.76
CA ASP A 88 0.67 30.05 9.16
C ASP A 88 1.80 30.28 10.18
N PRO A 89 2.68 29.29 10.42
CA PRO A 89 3.72 29.37 11.44
C PRO A 89 4.64 30.60 11.33
N HIS A 90 4.78 31.19 10.13
CA HIS A 90 5.65 32.32 9.88
C HIS A 90 4.91 33.66 9.79
N PHE A 91 3.58 33.69 9.86
CA PHE A 91 2.82 34.93 9.81
C PHE A 91 3.13 35.84 11.01
N VAL A 92 3.31 35.27 12.21
CA VAL A 92 3.62 36.04 13.42
C VAL A 92 4.95 36.79 13.29
N GLU A 93 5.95 36.16 12.66
CA GLU A 93 7.23 36.83 12.36
C GLU A 93 7.02 37.99 11.38
N PHE A 94 6.25 37.78 10.31
CA PHE A 94 5.90 38.84 9.38
C PHE A 94 5.15 39.99 10.06
N TYR A 95 4.19 39.68 10.93
CA TYR A 95 3.37 40.64 11.65
C TYR A 95 4.21 41.62 12.47
N TYR A 96 5.17 41.13 13.26
CA TYR A 96 6.04 42.00 14.07
C TYR A 96 7.07 42.73 13.20
N TRP A 97 7.65 42.05 12.21
CA TRP A 97 8.57 42.68 11.28
C TRP A 97 7.93 43.87 10.54
N ALA A 98 6.67 43.71 10.11
CA ALA A 98 5.93 44.75 9.40
C ALA A 98 5.71 46.00 10.26
N GLU A 99 5.45 45.83 11.56
CA GLU A 99 5.35 46.94 12.51
C GLU A 99 6.66 47.72 12.62
N GLU A 100 7.76 47.00 12.84
CA GLU A 100 9.10 47.57 13.02
C GLU A 100 9.59 48.32 11.76
N ASN A 101 9.08 47.94 10.59
CA ASN A 101 9.53 48.44 9.29
C ASN A 101 8.54 49.40 8.62
N ASN A 102 7.52 49.86 9.35
CA ASN A 102 6.48 50.78 8.85
C ASN A 102 5.79 50.22 7.59
N VAL A 103 5.35 48.96 7.65
CA VAL A 103 4.60 48.27 6.59
C VAL A 103 3.19 47.97 7.13
N PRO A 104 2.17 48.75 6.75
CA PRO A 104 0.79 48.46 7.12
C PRO A 104 0.32 47.14 6.50
N ILE A 105 -0.32 46.30 7.31
CA ILE A 105 -0.98 45.07 6.89
C ILE A 105 -2.48 45.35 6.76
N VAL A 106 -3.04 45.08 5.59
CA VAL A 106 -4.47 45.29 5.32
C VAL A 106 -5.10 43.96 4.91
N VAL A 107 -5.84 43.37 5.84
CA VAL A 107 -6.54 42.10 5.64
C VAL A 107 -7.85 42.37 4.91
N LEU A 108 -7.99 41.85 3.70
CA LEU A 108 -9.18 41.93 2.84
C LEU A 108 -9.83 40.55 2.75
N SER A 109 -10.86 40.30 3.55
CA SER A 109 -11.49 38.96 3.66
C SER A 109 -12.98 38.99 3.34
N SER A 110 -13.48 37.97 2.66
CA SER A 110 -14.93 37.76 2.47
C SER A 110 -15.62 37.23 3.74
N GLY A 111 -14.87 36.86 4.77
CA GLY A 111 -15.38 36.48 6.09
C GLY A 111 -15.96 37.65 6.90
N MET A 112 -16.26 37.40 8.17
CA MET A 112 -16.92 38.37 9.06
C MET A 112 -15.95 38.98 10.09
N LYS A 113 -15.97 40.32 10.21
CA LYS A 113 -15.04 41.08 11.05
C LYS A 113 -14.94 40.60 12.50
N PRO A 114 -16.05 40.27 13.21
CA PRO A 114 -15.95 39.78 14.59
C PRO A 114 -15.20 38.45 14.71
N ILE A 115 -15.36 37.53 13.75
CA ILE A 115 -14.64 36.24 13.73
C ILE A 115 -13.15 36.50 13.53
N ILE A 116 -12.79 37.26 12.49
CA ILE A 116 -11.39 37.55 12.15
C ILE A 116 -10.70 38.26 13.33
N SER A 117 -11.39 39.22 13.96
CA SER A 117 -10.87 39.94 15.13
C SER A 117 -10.64 39.02 16.33
N ALA A 118 -11.60 38.14 16.62
CA ALA A 118 -11.50 37.17 17.71
C ALA A 118 -10.41 36.11 17.47
N LEU A 119 -10.23 35.67 16.22
CA LEU A 119 -9.15 34.77 15.83
C LEU A 119 -7.79 35.44 15.97
N PHE A 120 -7.60 36.67 15.48
CA PHE A 120 -6.35 37.37 15.69
C PHE A 120 -6.05 37.60 17.18
N GLU A 121 -7.01 38.03 17.99
CA GLU A 121 -6.79 38.25 19.42
C GLU A 121 -6.39 36.96 20.13
N SER A 122 -7.04 35.84 19.80
CA SER A 122 -6.71 34.52 20.35
C SER A 122 -5.36 33.99 19.88
N LEU A 123 -5.07 34.09 18.58
CA LEU A 123 -3.90 33.46 17.96
C LEU A 123 -2.62 34.30 18.07
N LEU A 124 -2.72 35.63 18.19
CA LEU A 124 -1.60 36.51 18.53
C LEU A 124 -1.40 36.64 20.05
N GLY A 125 -2.39 36.25 20.86
CA GLY A 125 -2.39 36.43 22.32
C GLY A 125 -2.61 37.87 22.79
N HIS A 126 -2.90 38.80 21.88
CA HIS A 126 -3.26 40.19 22.18
C HIS A 126 -4.08 40.78 21.02
N LYS A 127 -4.78 41.88 21.26
CA LYS A 127 -5.50 42.62 20.20
C LYS A 127 -4.52 43.08 19.11
N PRO A 128 -4.89 43.02 17.81
CA PRO A 128 -4.09 43.58 16.74
C PRO A 128 -3.65 45.02 17.02
N ARG A 129 -2.37 45.31 16.75
CA ARG A 129 -1.81 46.67 16.88
C ARG A 129 -2.22 47.52 15.69
N SER A 130 -1.96 48.83 15.76
CA SER A 130 -2.48 49.82 14.82
C SER A 130 -1.99 49.68 13.38
N HIS A 131 -0.96 48.87 13.12
CA HIS A 131 -0.45 48.61 11.77
C HIS A 131 -1.21 47.49 11.04
N LEU A 132 -2.09 46.74 11.72
CA LEU A 132 -2.96 45.73 11.09
C LEU A 132 -4.40 46.23 11.02
N HIS A 133 -4.95 46.26 9.81
CA HIS A 133 -6.30 46.70 9.51
C HIS A 133 -7.11 45.55 8.94
N ILE A 134 -8.37 45.42 9.36
CA ILE A 134 -9.30 44.39 8.88
C ILE A 134 -10.44 45.08 8.13
N VAL A 135 -10.56 44.77 6.84
CA VAL A 135 -11.66 45.15 5.95
C VAL A 135 -12.33 43.88 5.47
N SER A 136 -13.61 43.73 5.83
CA SER A 136 -14.36 42.50 5.57
C SER A 136 -15.85 42.77 5.61
N ASN A 137 -16.64 41.71 5.40
CA ASN A 137 -18.05 41.68 5.74
C ASN A 137 -18.24 41.76 7.26
N ASP A 138 -19.47 41.99 7.68
CA ASP A 138 -19.89 42.03 9.08
C ASP A 138 -21.03 41.04 9.34
N VAL A 139 -21.53 40.99 10.57
CA VAL A 139 -22.67 40.17 10.98
C VAL A 139 -23.85 41.05 11.36
N GLU A 140 -25.06 40.61 11.06
CA GLU A 140 -26.29 41.28 11.52
C GLU A 140 -27.35 40.29 11.98
N SER A 141 -28.36 40.82 12.68
CA SER A 141 -29.53 40.06 13.14
C SER A 141 -30.32 39.50 11.96
N ARG A 142 -30.66 38.20 12.03
CA ARG A 142 -31.63 37.56 11.13
C ARG A 142 -33.02 37.69 11.72
N ASP A 143 -33.93 38.33 10.98
CA ASP A 143 -35.35 38.48 11.33
C ASP A 143 -35.60 39.09 12.72
N GLY A 144 -34.72 39.98 13.19
CA GLY A 144 -34.83 40.63 14.49
C GLY A 144 -34.42 39.77 15.70
N LYS A 145 -33.84 38.58 15.47
CA LYS A 145 -33.31 37.70 16.52
C LYS A 145 -31.95 38.19 17.04
N ASP A 146 -31.62 37.83 18.27
CA ASP A 146 -30.26 38.02 18.80
C ASP A 146 -29.26 37.11 18.04
N ILE A 147 -28.11 37.65 17.63
CA ILE A 147 -27.11 36.93 16.82
C ILE A 147 -26.51 35.70 17.52
N ASN A 148 -26.59 35.64 18.85
CA ASN A 148 -26.13 34.54 19.69
C ASN A 148 -27.27 33.57 20.03
N THR A 149 -28.37 33.60 19.28
CA THR A 149 -29.40 32.55 19.30
C THR A 149 -29.29 31.66 18.07
N ALA A 150 -29.82 30.43 18.15
CA ALA A 150 -29.74 29.47 17.06
C ALA A 150 -30.43 30.03 15.80
N GLY A 151 -29.67 30.11 14.70
CA GLY A 151 -30.10 30.68 13.43
C GLY A 151 -30.36 32.19 13.46
N GLY A 152 -29.90 32.91 14.50
CA GLY A 152 -30.22 34.31 14.74
C GLY A 152 -29.35 35.34 14.01
N TRP A 153 -28.32 34.91 13.29
CA TRP A 153 -27.38 35.79 12.59
C TRP A 153 -27.37 35.52 11.09
N LYS A 154 -27.06 36.55 10.30
CA LYS A 154 -26.78 36.46 8.85
C LYS A 154 -25.62 37.38 8.50
N ILE A 155 -24.99 37.13 7.35
CA ILE A 155 -23.91 37.99 6.85
C ILE A 155 -24.46 39.37 6.45
N LYS A 156 -23.74 40.41 6.85
CA LYS A 156 -23.91 41.78 6.37
C LYS A 156 -22.78 42.08 5.40
N TYR A 157 -23.12 42.14 4.11
CA TYR A 157 -22.13 42.39 3.07
C TYR A 157 -21.52 43.80 3.17
N HIS A 158 -20.25 43.90 2.82
CA HIS A 158 -19.46 45.12 2.83
C HIS A 158 -19.90 46.08 1.72
N ASP A 159 -20.23 45.53 0.55
CA ASP A 159 -20.69 46.27 -0.62
C ASP A 159 -21.76 45.52 -1.41
N ASP A 160 -22.31 46.18 -2.43
CA ASP A 160 -23.38 45.66 -3.28
C ASP A 160 -22.88 44.86 -4.49
N SER A 161 -21.58 44.56 -4.58
CA SER A 161 -21.03 43.77 -5.68
C SER A 161 -21.56 42.33 -5.69
N HIS A 162 -21.32 41.63 -6.80
CA HIS A 162 -21.61 40.20 -6.93
C HIS A 162 -20.68 39.30 -6.09
N PHE A 163 -19.62 39.87 -5.51
CA PHE A 163 -18.77 39.23 -4.50
C PHE A 163 -19.26 39.48 -3.08
N GLY A 164 -19.99 40.58 -2.85
CA GLY A 164 -20.39 41.06 -1.52
C GLY A 164 -19.27 41.73 -0.72
N HIS A 165 -18.02 41.52 -1.13
CA HIS A 165 -16.84 42.29 -0.74
C HIS A 165 -15.86 42.30 -1.94
N ASP A 166 -15.91 43.34 -2.77
CA ASP A 166 -14.94 43.56 -3.84
C ASP A 166 -13.67 44.19 -3.28
N LYS A 167 -12.68 43.33 -3.02
CA LYS A 167 -11.39 43.69 -2.43
C LYS A 167 -10.64 44.79 -3.22
N SER A 168 -10.91 44.95 -4.52
CA SER A 168 -10.29 46.00 -5.34
C SER A 168 -10.65 47.43 -4.90
N LEU A 169 -11.84 47.61 -4.31
CA LEU A 169 -12.34 48.94 -3.92
C LEU A 169 -11.48 49.58 -2.83
N GLU A 170 -10.92 48.77 -1.94
CA GLU A 170 -10.04 49.25 -0.86
C GLU A 170 -8.64 49.60 -1.38
N ILE A 171 -8.18 48.98 -2.46
CA ILE A 171 -6.83 49.14 -3.01
C ILE A 171 -6.74 50.33 -3.99
N LYS A 172 -7.78 50.52 -4.82
CA LYS A 172 -7.85 51.56 -5.86
C LYS A 172 -7.42 52.97 -5.43
N PRO A 173 -7.82 53.49 -4.25
CA PRO A 173 -7.39 54.82 -3.80
C PRO A 173 -5.87 54.96 -3.64
N TYR A 174 -5.18 53.88 -3.26
CA TYR A 174 -3.72 53.84 -3.11
C TYR A 174 -3.03 53.61 -4.46
N ALA A 175 -3.60 52.75 -5.32
CA ALA A 175 -3.10 52.52 -6.66
C ALA A 175 -3.13 53.79 -7.52
N ALA A 176 -4.10 54.68 -7.29
CA ALA A 176 -4.28 55.95 -8.00
C ALA A 176 -3.33 57.08 -7.54
N LEU A 177 -2.49 56.87 -6.52
CA LEU A 177 -1.53 57.88 -6.07
C LEU A 177 -0.45 58.18 -7.13
N PRO A 178 0.06 59.42 -7.21
CA PRO A 178 1.20 59.76 -8.06
C PRO A 178 2.43 58.86 -7.77
N VAL A 179 3.17 58.47 -8.80
CA VAL A 179 4.30 57.51 -8.72
C VAL A 179 5.36 57.94 -7.69
N ASP A 180 5.59 59.24 -7.51
CA ASP A 180 6.55 59.79 -6.54
C ASP A 180 6.08 59.69 -5.07
N LYS A 181 4.79 59.42 -4.85
CA LYS A 181 4.14 59.34 -3.53
C LYS A 181 3.47 57.99 -3.26
N ARG A 182 3.43 57.10 -4.25
CA ARG A 182 2.74 55.81 -4.16
C ARG A 182 3.66 54.78 -3.50
N PRO A 183 3.21 54.09 -2.43
CA PRO A 183 3.94 52.95 -1.89
C PRO A 183 3.87 51.77 -2.86
N THR A 184 4.79 50.83 -2.73
CA THR A 184 4.65 49.53 -3.40
C THR A 184 3.47 48.78 -2.79
N LEU A 185 2.53 48.35 -3.62
CA LEU A 185 1.34 47.63 -3.20
C LEU A 185 1.57 46.13 -3.44
N LEU A 186 1.62 45.35 -2.36
CA LEU A 186 1.76 43.90 -2.42
C LEU A 186 0.46 43.25 -2.00
N TYR A 187 0.11 42.11 -2.60
CA TYR A 187 -1.05 41.32 -2.19
C TYR A 187 -0.67 39.86 -1.97
N ALA A 188 -1.21 39.18 -0.96
CA ALA A 188 -1.15 37.72 -0.83
C ALA A 188 -2.55 37.10 -0.84
N GLY A 189 -2.74 36.04 -1.62
CA GLY A 189 -4.03 35.36 -1.73
C GLY A 189 -3.91 33.94 -2.26
N ASP A 190 -4.97 33.16 -2.09
CA ASP A 190 -5.07 31.76 -2.48
C ASP A 190 -6.27 31.44 -3.38
N GLY A 191 -7.19 32.39 -3.59
CA GLY A 191 -8.49 32.13 -4.22
C GLY A 191 -8.86 33.03 -5.41
N VAL A 192 -9.91 32.61 -6.14
CA VAL A 192 -10.49 33.37 -7.26
C VAL A 192 -11.11 34.71 -6.80
N SER A 193 -11.51 34.82 -5.53
CA SER A 193 -11.96 36.07 -4.91
C SER A 193 -10.88 37.15 -4.84
N ASP A 194 -9.61 36.78 -4.93
CA ASP A 194 -8.48 37.72 -4.86
C ASP A 194 -8.16 38.38 -6.20
N LEU A 195 -8.79 37.95 -7.29
CA LEU A 195 -8.48 38.42 -8.63
C LEU A 195 -8.70 39.93 -8.81
N SER A 196 -9.77 40.47 -8.22
CA SER A 196 -10.03 41.90 -8.30
C SER A 196 -8.99 42.72 -7.53
N ALA A 197 -8.52 42.22 -6.40
CA ALA A 197 -7.44 42.85 -5.64
C ALA A 197 -6.10 42.76 -6.36
N ALA A 198 -5.78 41.60 -6.93
CA ALA A 198 -4.52 41.35 -7.62
C ALA A 198 -4.31 42.33 -8.78
N ALA A 199 -5.37 42.69 -9.50
CA ALA A 199 -5.31 43.62 -10.64
C ALA A 199 -4.92 45.06 -10.25
N GLU A 200 -5.08 45.43 -8.98
CA GLU A 200 -4.81 46.77 -8.46
C GLU A 200 -3.47 46.87 -7.70
N THR A 201 -2.68 45.79 -7.68
CA THR A 201 -1.39 45.72 -6.95
C THR A 201 -0.18 45.61 -7.87
N ASP A 202 1.01 45.92 -7.34
CA ASP A 202 2.27 45.87 -8.08
C ASP A 202 2.83 44.45 -8.23
N LEU A 203 2.58 43.60 -7.23
CA LEU A 203 3.00 42.20 -7.22
C LEU A 203 2.07 41.36 -6.35
N LEU A 204 1.56 40.28 -6.94
CA LEU A 204 0.77 39.28 -6.24
C LEU A 204 1.65 38.11 -5.75
N PHE A 205 1.51 37.75 -4.49
CA PHE A 205 1.92 36.47 -3.94
C PHE A 205 0.74 35.51 -4.05
N ALA A 206 0.78 34.62 -5.04
CA ALA A 206 -0.26 33.61 -5.26
C ALA A 206 0.11 32.30 -4.57
N LYS A 207 -0.81 31.72 -3.78
CA LYS A 207 -0.56 30.44 -3.09
C LYS A 207 -0.30 29.34 -4.12
N LYS A 208 0.80 28.61 -3.94
CA LYS A 208 1.21 27.55 -4.88
C LYS A 208 0.15 26.44 -4.93
N GLY A 209 -0.24 26.02 -6.13
CA GLY A 209 -1.16 24.91 -6.35
C GLY A 209 -2.65 25.29 -6.37
N HIS A 210 -2.97 26.58 -6.33
CA HIS A 210 -4.33 27.10 -6.39
C HIS A 210 -4.64 27.79 -7.73
N ASP A 211 -5.93 27.91 -8.06
CA ASP A 211 -6.44 28.44 -9.35
C ASP A 211 -5.94 29.86 -9.69
N LEU A 212 -5.62 30.65 -8.67
CA LEU A 212 -5.09 32.01 -8.80
C LEU A 212 -3.82 32.05 -9.65
N VAL A 213 -2.93 31.06 -9.51
CA VAL A 213 -1.66 30.98 -10.27
C VAL A 213 -1.94 30.84 -11.78
N THR A 214 -2.88 29.97 -12.14
CA THR A 214 -3.25 29.72 -13.54
C THR A 214 -3.85 30.96 -14.18
N TYR A 215 -4.67 31.71 -13.44
CA TYR A 215 -5.24 32.95 -13.93
C TYR A 215 -4.16 34.02 -14.16
N CYS A 216 -3.25 34.22 -13.20
CA CYS A 216 -2.21 35.24 -13.32
C CYS A 216 -1.27 34.98 -14.51
N GLU A 217 -0.95 33.71 -14.78
CA GLU A 217 -0.19 33.34 -15.98
C GLU A 217 -0.95 33.69 -17.27
N ARG A 218 -2.26 33.39 -17.33
CA ARG A 218 -3.10 33.64 -18.51
C ARG A 218 -3.24 35.12 -18.82
N GLU A 219 -3.49 35.95 -17.81
CA GLU A 219 -3.72 37.40 -17.96
C GLU A 219 -2.41 38.21 -17.98
N GLY A 220 -1.25 37.57 -17.82
CA GLY A 220 0.05 38.25 -17.82
C GLY A 220 0.27 39.17 -16.60
N MET A 221 -0.35 38.85 -15.47
CA MET A 221 -0.25 39.64 -14.25
C MET A 221 1.10 39.42 -13.55
N PRO A 222 1.72 40.45 -12.94
CA PRO A 222 2.93 40.27 -12.15
C PRO A 222 2.64 39.46 -10.88
N PHE A 223 3.19 38.25 -10.80
CA PHE A 223 3.01 37.39 -9.63
C PHE A 223 4.28 36.60 -9.28
N THR A 224 4.36 36.20 -8.01
CA THR A 224 5.24 35.14 -7.53
C THR A 224 4.42 34.11 -6.76
N THR A 225 4.99 32.94 -6.54
CA THR A 225 4.32 31.87 -5.77
C THR A 225 4.86 31.81 -4.36
N PHE A 226 3.98 31.50 -3.40
CA PHE A 226 4.37 31.25 -2.01
C PHE A 226 3.76 29.94 -1.49
N GLU A 227 4.48 29.30 -0.56
CA GLU A 227 4.00 28.11 0.16
C GLU A 227 3.67 28.47 1.62
N SER A 228 4.47 29.34 2.23
CA SER A 228 4.29 29.86 3.59
C SER A 228 4.65 31.34 3.68
N TRP A 229 4.32 31.97 4.80
CA TRP A 229 4.66 33.37 5.07
C TRP A 229 6.17 33.63 5.21
N GLU A 230 6.99 32.58 5.36
CA GLU A 230 8.45 32.69 5.33
C GLU A 230 8.93 33.30 4.01
N THR A 231 8.43 32.77 2.90
CA THR A 231 8.81 33.23 1.55
C THR A 231 8.28 34.63 1.25
N ILE A 232 7.08 34.96 1.74
CA ILE A 232 6.53 36.31 1.66
C ILE A 232 7.42 37.29 2.42
N LEU A 233 7.80 36.97 3.66
CA LEU A 233 8.64 37.79 4.50
C LEU A 233 10.01 38.04 3.86
N ALA A 234 10.69 36.99 3.41
CA ALA A 234 11.99 37.09 2.78
C ALA A 234 11.96 37.97 1.52
N THR A 235 10.96 37.77 0.66
CA THR A 235 10.80 38.54 -0.58
C THR A 235 10.44 40.00 -0.29
N THR A 236 9.56 40.25 0.69
CA THR A 236 9.16 41.60 1.08
C THR A 236 10.31 42.38 1.69
N LYS A 237 11.16 41.73 2.51
CA LYS A 237 12.42 42.31 3.02
C LYS A 237 13.35 42.73 1.87
N ASP A 238 13.55 41.86 0.89
CA ASP A 238 14.42 42.14 -0.26
C ASP A 238 13.87 43.27 -1.17
N ILE A 239 12.54 43.37 -1.32
CA ILE A 239 11.86 44.48 -2.03
C ILE A 239 12.05 45.78 -1.23
N LEU A 240 11.78 45.77 0.08
CA LEU A 240 11.89 46.94 0.93
C LEU A 240 13.32 47.52 0.98
N SER A 241 14.33 46.65 0.97
CA SER A 241 15.73 47.06 0.96
C SER A 241 16.24 47.47 -0.44
N GLY A 242 15.44 47.29 -1.49
CA GLY A 242 15.83 47.53 -2.89
C GLY A 242 16.81 46.50 -3.46
N LYS A 243 16.98 45.34 -2.80
CA LYS A 243 17.89 44.27 -3.24
C LYS A 243 17.37 43.55 -4.49
N VAL A 244 16.05 43.48 -4.64
CA VAL A 244 15.38 42.95 -5.84
C VAL A 244 14.33 43.93 -6.34
N SER A 245 14.13 43.98 -7.66
CA SER A 245 13.04 44.73 -8.26
C SER A 245 11.79 43.85 -8.40
N LEU A 246 10.61 44.48 -8.34
CA LEU A 246 9.31 43.80 -8.51
C LEU A 246 9.25 43.02 -9.83
N LYS A 247 9.78 43.62 -10.90
CA LYS A 247 9.87 42.99 -12.22
C LYS A 247 10.66 41.67 -12.19
N LYS A 248 11.81 41.66 -11.50
CA LYS A 248 12.64 40.46 -11.37
C LYS A 248 11.93 39.35 -10.61
N VAL A 249 11.25 39.71 -9.51
CA VAL A 249 10.49 38.75 -8.69
C VAL A 249 9.35 38.13 -9.50
N ALA A 250 8.61 38.94 -10.27
CA ALA A 250 7.53 38.45 -11.13
C ALA A 250 8.04 37.56 -12.28
N GLU A 251 9.16 37.91 -12.92
CA GLU A 251 9.78 37.10 -13.99
C GLU A 251 10.25 35.74 -13.46
N GLU A 252 10.87 35.70 -12.28
CA GLU A 252 11.29 34.45 -11.63
C GLU A 252 10.09 33.58 -11.22
N GLY A 253 9.02 34.20 -10.71
CA GLY A 253 7.74 33.54 -10.41
C GLY A 253 7.14 32.86 -11.63
N LEU A 254 6.99 33.61 -12.73
CA LEU A 254 6.48 33.09 -14.01
C LEU A 254 7.36 31.97 -14.59
N LYS A 255 8.70 32.11 -14.50
CA LYS A 255 9.64 31.09 -14.97
C LYS A 255 9.48 29.79 -14.18
N LYS A 256 9.34 29.85 -12.86
CA LYS A 256 9.11 28.66 -12.00
C LYS A 256 7.84 27.91 -12.40
N VAL A 257 6.74 28.64 -12.65
CA VAL A 257 5.47 28.04 -13.09
C VAL A 257 5.60 27.40 -14.47
N ARG A 258 6.16 28.11 -15.46
CA ARG A 258 6.34 27.59 -16.83
C ARG A 258 7.24 26.37 -16.89
N THR A 259 8.35 26.37 -16.14
CA THR A 259 9.23 25.19 -16.05
C THR A 259 8.51 24.02 -15.39
N GLY A 260 7.70 24.25 -14.35
CA GLY A 260 6.86 23.23 -13.73
C GLY A 260 5.83 22.63 -14.71
N VAL A 261 5.12 23.47 -15.46
CA VAL A 261 4.13 23.04 -16.46
C VAL A 261 4.80 22.27 -17.61
N GLN A 262 5.95 22.74 -18.11
CA GLN A 262 6.71 22.03 -19.15
C GLN A 262 7.18 20.65 -18.69
N LEU A 263 7.69 20.53 -17.46
CA LEU A 263 8.06 19.24 -16.87
C LEU A 263 6.85 18.33 -16.68
N ALA A 264 5.70 18.87 -16.26
CA ALA A 264 4.47 18.11 -16.11
C ALA A 264 3.93 17.61 -17.46
N ILE A 265 4.00 18.42 -18.53
CA ILE A 265 3.62 18.01 -19.88
C ILE A 265 4.56 16.93 -20.40
N ILE A 266 5.88 17.09 -20.23
CA ILE A 266 6.87 16.08 -20.63
C ILE A 266 6.65 14.78 -19.86
N ALA A 267 6.43 14.86 -18.54
CA ALA A 267 6.12 13.72 -17.70
C ALA A 267 4.79 13.05 -18.12
N SER A 268 3.78 13.83 -18.49
CA SER A 268 2.48 13.31 -18.96
C SER A 268 2.60 12.63 -20.32
N ILE A 269 3.38 13.20 -21.25
CA ILE A 269 3.66 12.58 -22.54
C ILE A 269 4.49 11.31 -22.36
N ALA A 270 5.50 11.34 -21.49
CA ALA A 270 6.30 10.17 -21.15
C ALA A 270 5.43 9.09 -20.49
N LEU A 271 4.56 9.46 -19.55
CA LEU A 271 3.61 8.55 -18.92
C LEU A 271 2.61 7.98 -19.93
N LEU A 272 2.07 8.81 -20.84
CA LEU A 272 1.17 8.35 -21.90
C LEU A 272 1.89 7.40 -22.86
N LEU A 273 3.13 7.71 -23.25
CA LEU A 273 3.96 6.83 -24.07
C LEU A 273 4.24 5.51 -23.34
N VAL A 274 4.57 5.58 -22.05
CA VAL A 274 4.77 4.40 -21.20
C VAL A 274 3.48 3.59 -21.10
N VAL A 275 2.31 4.20 -20.89
CA VAL A 275 1.00 3.52 -20.86
C VAL A 275 0.65 2.91 -22.22
N ILE A 276 0.93 3.59 -23.33
CA ILE A 276 0.68 3.07 -24.68
C ILE A 276 1.63 1.92 -25.00
N LEU A 277 2.92 2.08 -24.68
CA LEU A 277 3.92 1.04 -24.81
C LEU A 277 3.59 -0.13 -23.90
N ASP A 278 3.07 0.11 -22.70
CA ASP A 278 2.75 -0.92 -21.72
C ASP A 278 1.50 -1.70 -22.11
N ASN A 279 0.47 -1.03 -22.62
CA ASN A 279 -0.72 -1.66 -23.17
C ASN A 279 -0.40 -2.55 -24.39
N LYS A 280 0.68 -2.26 -25.14
CA LYS A 280 1.11 -3.08 -26.28
C LYS A 280 2.21 -4.10 -25.97
N PHE A 281 3.11 -3.78 -25.04
CA PHE A 281 4.39 -4.47 -24.86
C PHE A 281 4.73 -4.77 -23.39
N ARG A 282 3.86 -4.41 -22.43
CA ARG A 282 4.09 -4.58 -20.98
C ARG A 282 5.46 -4.03 -20.52
N VAL A 283 5.68 -2.72 -20.69
CA VAL A 283 6.93 -2.06 -20.34
C VAL A 283 6.95 -1.52 -18.90
N LEU A 284 5.80 -1.44 -18.22
CA LEU A 284 5.73 -1.08 -16.81
C LEU A 284 6.07 -2.29 -15.92
N PRO A 285 6.72 -2.07 -14.77
CA PRO A 285 7.03 -3.12 -13.79
C PRO A 285 5.77 -3.88 -13.34
N ALA A 286 5.95 -5.16 -12.99
CA ALA A 286 4.86 -6.02 -12.54
C ALA A 286 4.15 -5.51 -11.25
N SER A 287 4.83 -4.72 -10.42
CA SER A 287 4.28 -4.06 -9.22
C SER A 287 3.09 -3.15 -9.52
N ILE A 288 3.14 -2.39 -10.62
CA ILE A 288 2.06 -1.48 -11.04
C ILE A 288 0.90 -2.24 -11.67
N HIS A 289 1.16 -3.38 -12.31
CA HIS A 289 0.14 -4.28 -12.83
C HIS A 289 -0.60 -5.04 -11.71
N GLY A 290 0.05 -5.29 -10.57
CA GLY A 290 -0.54 -5.90 -9.37
C GLY A 290 -1.49 -4.98 -8.59
N HIS A 291 -1.38 -3.66 -8.75
CA HIS A 291 -2.23 -2.68 -8.07
C HIS A 291 -3.46 -2.22 -8.86
N LEU A 292 -3.65 -2.70 -10.09
CA LEU A 292 -4.94 -2.55 -10.77
C LEU A 292 -5.92 -3.54 -10.14
N PRO A 293 -6.96 -3.09 -9.40
CA PRO A 293 -7.96 -4.02 -8.90
C PRO A 293 -8.59 -4.75 -10.11
N THR A 294 -8.29 -6.03 -10.27
CA THR A 294 -8.98 -6.90 -11.24
C THR A 294 -10.42 -7.24 -10.80
N HIS A 295 -10.88 -6.62 -9.71
CA HIS A 295 -12.16 -6.87 -9.07
C HIS A 295 -12.92 -5.57 -8.86
N TYR A 296 -13.73 -5.21 -9.85
CA TYR A 296 -14.85 -4.31 -9.65
C TYR A 296 -15.99 -5.11 -9.02
N ALA A 297 -16.50 -4.67 -7.87
CA ALA A 297 -17.72 -5.22 -7.29
C ALA A 297 -18.87 -5.15 -8.32
N GLY A 298 -19.67 -6.21 -8.43
CA GLY A 298 -20.82 -6.26 -9.33
C GLY A 298 -20.58 -6.86 -10.73
N TYR A 299 -19.56 -7.69 -10.97
CA TYR A 299 -19.48 -8.49 -12.21
C TYR A 299 -19.95 -9.94 -11.99
N VAL A 300 -20.71 -10.47 -12.96
CA VAL A 300 -21.17 -11.86 -13.00
C VAL A 300 -20.70 -12.56 -14.26
N VAL A 301 -20.40 -13.86 -14.15
CA VAL A 301 -20.06 -14.70 -15.30
C VAL A 301 -21.32 -15.08 -16.04
N THR A 302 -21.36 -14.83 -17.34
CA THR A 302 -22.52 -15.14 -18.19
C THR A 302 -22.31 -16.37 -19.05
N ASP A 303 -21.07 -16.70 -19.44
CA ASP A 303 -20.76 -17.90 -20.22
C ASP A 303 -19.31 -18.34 -19.99
N VAL A 304 -19.02 -19.61 -20.28
CA VAL A 304 -17.70 -20.25 -20.10
C VAL A 304 -17.50 -21.25 -21.21
N THR A 305 -16.31 -21.31 -21.81
CA THR A 305 -15.98 -22.30 -22.83
C THR A 305 -14.49 -22.59 -22.83
N VAL A 306 -14.12 -23.77 -23.34
CA VAL A 306 -12.73 -24.07 -23.71
C VAL A 306 -12.57 -23.84 -25.21
N VAL A 307 -11.45 -23.23 -25.60
CA VAL A 307 -11.05 -23.07 -26.99
C VAL A 307 -9.72 -23.76 -27.21
N THR A 308 -9.69 -24.69 -28.16
CA THR A 308 -8.47 -25.39 -28.61
C THR A 308 -8.02 -24.81 -29.94
N CYS A 309 -6.72 -24.57 -30.11
CA CYS A 309 -6.13 -24.18 -31.38
C CYS A 309 -4.88 -25.00 -31.69
N SER A 310 -4.53 -25.05 -32.97
CA SER A 310 -3.39 -25.79 -33.49
C SER A 310 -2.58 -24.95 -34.46
N SER A 311 -1.26 -24.93 -34.30
CA SER A 311 -0.33 -24.30 -35.25
C SER A 311 -0.32 -24.99 -36.62
N LEU A 312 -0.82 -26.23 -36.72
CA LEU A 312 -0.95 -26.97 -37.98
C LEU A 312 -2.25 -26.64 -38.75
N ASN A 313 -3.24 -26.04 -38.10
CA ASN A 313 -4.51 -25.67 -38.72
C ASN A 313 -4.63 -24.14 -38.80
N LEU A 314 -4.39 -23.59 -39.99
CA LEU A 314 -4.45 -22.14 -40.28
C LEU A 314 -5.80 -21.49 -40.00
N PHE A 315 -6.88 -22.27 -39.88
CA PHE A 315 -8.22 -21.78 -39.54
C PHE A 315 -8.54 -21.87 -38.04
N SER A 316 -7.68 -22.51 -37.24
CA SER A 316 -7.85 -22.59 -35.79
C SER A 316 -7.18 -21.40 -35.10
N SER A 317 -7.88 -20.74 -34.17
CA SER A 317 -7.36 -19.58 -33.47
C SER A 317 -7.82 -19.57 -32.03
N CYS A 318 -6.87 -19.41 -31.09
CA CYS A 318 -7.17 -19.09 -29.70
C CYS A 318 -7.27 -17.58 -29.44
N LYS A 319 -7.41 -16.76 -30.51
CA LYS A 319 -7.60 -15.32 -30.35
C LYS A 319 -8.94 -15.04 -29.66
N VAL A 320 -8.87 -14.28 -28.60
CA VAL A 320 -10.05 -13.84 -27.83
C VAL A 320 -10.67 -12.65 -28.54
N ASN A 321 -12.00 -12.57 -28.61
CA ASN A 321 -12.68 -11.31 -28.90
C ASN A 321 -12.75 -10.49 -27.60
N PRO A 322 -11.89 -9.48 -27.40
CA PRO A 322 -11.75 -8.79 -26.11
C PRO A 322 -12.99 -7.99 -25.73
N LYS A 323 -13.90 -7.71 -26.68
CA LYS A 323 -15.16 -7.00 -26.41
C LYS A 323 -16.21 -7.88 -25.73
N ALA A 324 -16.06 -9.21 -25.77
CA ALA A 324 -17.07 -10.15 -25.28
C ALA A 324 -16.52 -11.22 -24.33
N TRP A 325 -15.27 -11.65 -24.53
CA TRP A 325 -14.67 -12.75 -23.80
C TRP A 325 -13.39 -12.31 -23.09
N SER A 326 -13.19 -12.86 -21.89
CA SER A 326 -11.93 -12.86 -21.14
C SER A 326 -11.31 -14.26 -21.23
N ARG A 327 -9.98 -14.35 -21.08
CA ARG A 327 -9.24 -15.62 -21.11
C ARG A 327 -8.45 -15.79 -19.82
N VAL A 328 -8.47 -17.00 -19.27
CA VAL A 328 -7.51 -17.39 -18.23
C VAL A 328 -6.18 -17.62 -18.94
N GLU A 329 -5.14 -16.87 -18.56
CA GLU A 329 -3.82 -16.87 -19.21
C GLU A 329 -2.97 -18.09 -18.79
N LYS A 330 -3.57 -19.28 -18.90
CA LYS A 330 -2.97 -20.58 -18.61
C LYS A 330 -3.26 -21.52 -19.77
N ASP A 331 -2.21 -22.04 -20.39
CA ASP A 331 -2.35 -23.11 -21.39
C ASP A 331 -2.74 -24.39 -20.64
N LEU A 332 -3.93 -24.92 -20.94
CA LEU A 332 -4.47 -26.10 -20.26
C LEU A 332 -3.63 -27.37 -20.51
N TYR A 333 -2.71 -27.33 -21.48
CA TYR A 333 -1.73 -28.38 -21.72
C TYR A 333 -0.37 -28.13 -21.06
N LEU A 334 -0.23 -27.09 -20.22
CA LEU A 334 1.04 -26.71 -19.57
C LEU A 334 2.22 -26.65 -20.55
N ARG A 335 1.97 -26.19 -21.79
CA ARG A 335 2.95 -26.10 -22.88
C ARG A 335 3.58 -27.43 -23.31
N LEU A 336 2.95 -28.57 -22.98
CA LEU A 336 3.34 -29.90 -23.47
C LEU A 336 2.86 -30.20 -24.89
N GLY A 337 1.85 -29.47 -25.37
CA GLY A 337 1.35 -29.62 -26.73
C GLY A 337 2.36 -29.08 -27.74
N TRP A 338 2.90 -29.94 -28.60
CA TRP A 338 3.90 -29.55 -29.61
C TRP A 338 3.31 -28.62 -30.67
N THR A 339 2.03 -28.81 -30.99
CA THR A 339 1.32 -28.05 -32.03
C THR A 339 -0.04 -27.55 -31.58
N SER A 340 -0.46 -27.83 -30.35
CA SER A 340 -1.79 -27.52 -29.85
C SER A 340 -1.73 -26.77 -28.53
N SER A 341 -2.64 -25.82 -28.35
CA SER A 341 -2.88 -25.14 -27.08
C SER A 341 -4.36 -25.10 -26.79
N ALA A 342 -4.71 -25.04 -25.52
CA ALA A 342 -6.09 -24.93 -25.08
C ALA A 342 -6.19 -23.87 -23.99
N TYR A 343 -7.25 -23.06 -24.02
CA TYR A 343 -7.46 -22.00 -23.03
C TYR A 343 -8.92 -21.96 -22.59
N LEU A 344 -9.12 -21.68 -21.31
CA LEU A 344 -10.43 -21.38 -20.76
C LEU A 344 -10.78 -19.92 -21.06
N GLN A 345 -11.95 -19.68 -21.63
CA GLN A 345 -12.50 -18.36 -21.89
C GLN A 345 -13.84 -18.22 -21.17
N PHE A 346 -14.13 -17.03 -20.67
CA PHE A 346 -15.40 -16.73 -20.00
C PHE A 346 -15.90 -15.33 -20.36
N GLN A 347 -17.21 -15.16 -20.38
CA GLN A 347 -17.86 -13.86 -20.51
C GLN A 347 -18.23 -13.34 -19.13
N ARG A 348 -18.02 -12.04 -18.92
CA ARG A 348 -18.48 -11.35 -17.70
C ARG A 348 -19.17 -10.06 -18.07
N LYS A 349 -20.22 -9.70 -17.32
CA LYS A 349 -20.94 -8.43 -17.43
C LYS A 349 -21.13 -7.83 -16.05
N LYS A 350 -21.27 -6.51 -15.98
CA LYS A 350 -21.73 -5.89 -14.75
C LYS A 350 -23.18 -6.25 -14.50
N GLU A 351 -23.55 -6.45 -13.24
CA GLU A 351 -24.91 -6.76 -12.82
C GLU A 351 -25.89 -5.66 -13.24
N GLU A 352 -25.48 -4.40 -13.14
CA GLU A 352 -26.26 -3.22 -13.58
C GLU A 352 -26.46 -3.14 -15.11
N GLU A 353 -25.61 -3.82 -15.89
CA GLU A 353 -25.64 -3.85 -17.36
C GLU A 353 -26.39 -5.10 -17.90
N LEU A 354 -26.90 -5.97 -17.03
CA LEU A 354 -27.63 -7.17 -17.44
C LEU A 354 -28.97 -6.81 -18.10
N LEU A 355 -29.15 -7.27 -19.34
CA LEU A 355 -30.42 -7.19 -20.06
C LEU A 355 -31.36 -8.31 -19.59
N ALA A 356 -32.68 -8.12 -19.77
CA ALA A 356 -33.67 -9.14 -19.39
C ALA A 356 -33.50 -10.49 -20.12
N SER A 357 -32.80 -10.51 -21.25
CA SER A 357 -32.46 -11.71 -22.01
C SER A 357 -31.14 -12.36 -21.58
N ASP A 358 -30.32 -11.66 -20.80
CA ASP A 358 -29.03 -12.20 -20.36
C ASP A 358 -29.26 -13.32 -19.35
N LYS A 359 -28.50 -14.41 -19.50
CA LYS A 359 -28.45 -15.47 -18.49
C LYS A 359 -27.11 -15.47 -17.77
N VAL A 360 -27.16 -15.55 -16.44
CA VAL A 360 -25.99 -15.63 -15.56
C VAL A 360 -25.69 -17.09 -15.18
N VAL A 361 -24.42 -17.44 -15.00
CA VAL A 361 -23.99 -18.79 -14.60
C VAL A 361 -24.14 -18.94 -13.09
N ILE A 362 -25.05 -19.81 -12.67
CA ILE A 362 -25.30 -20.14 -11.25
C ILE A 362 -24.65 -21.45 -10.82
N ASP A 363 -24.27 -22.30 -11.77
CA ASP A 363 -23.50 -23.51 -11.47
C ASP A 363 -22.69 -23.98 -12.67
N LEU A 364 -21.60 -24.69 -12.39
CA LEU A 364 -20.69 -25.27 -13.38
C LEU A 364 -20.26 -26.66 -12.93
N LYS A 365 -20.43 -27.65 -13.81
CA LYS A 365 -19.97 -29.02 -13.60
C LYS A 365 -19.14 -29.50 -14.77
N ILE A 366 -18.22 -30.43 -14.51
CA ILE A 366 -17.47 -31.13 -15.55
C ILE A 366 -17.91 -32.60 -15.54
N SER A 367 -18.39 -33.10 -16.68
CA SER A 367 -18.94 -34.45 -16.78
C SER A 367 -19.01 -34.95 -18.23
N ARG A 368 -18.77 -36.26 -18.43
CA ARG A 368 -19.04 -36.95 -19.70
C ARG A 368 -20.53 -37.15 -19.95
N LEU A 369 -21.32 -37.24 -18.87
CA LEU A 369 -22.78 -37.45 -18.91
C LEU A 369 -23.53 -36.16 -18.57
N THR A 370 -24.74 -36.00 -19.09
CA THR A 370 -25.61 -34.88 -18.73
C THR A 370 -25.90 -34.89 -17.22
N PRO A 371 -25.60 -33.80 -16.49
CA PRO A 371 -25.90 -33.74 -15.06
C PRO A 371 -27.42 -33.79 -14.81
N GLN A 372 -27.83 -34.36 -13.68
CA GLN A 372 -29.24 -34.37 -13.29
C GLN A 372 -29.76 -32.93 -13.11
N SER A 373 -30.88 -32.62 -13.78
CA SER A 373 -31.60 -31.36 -13.58
C SER A 373 -32.30 -31.38 -12.22
N SER A 374 -32.16 -30.30 -11.44
CA SER A 374 -32.87 -30.13 -10.17
C SER A 374 -34.08 -29.23 -10.38
N ASN A 375 -35.24 -29.58 -9.81
CA ASN A 375 -36.41 -28.71 -9.81
C ASN A 375 -36.12 -27.43 -9.00
N ASP A 376 -36.45 -26.27 -9.58
CA ASP A 376 -36.52 -24.99 -8.87
C ASP A 376 -37.68 -25.06 -7.86
N PRO A 377 -37.50 -24.66 -6.57
CA PRO A 377 -38.58 -24.56 -5.59
C PRO A 377 -39.81 -23.75 -6.05
N HIS A 378 -39.65 -22.93 -7.10
CA HIS A 378 -40.70 -22.08 -7.67
C HIS A 378 -41.02 -22.35 -9.15
N GLY A 379 -40.82 -23.57 -9.65
CA GLY A 379 -41.58 -24.09 -10.80
C GLY A 379 -41.04 -23.79 -12.22
N GLY A 380 -39.72 -23.88 -12.44
CA GLY A 380 -39.14 -23.93 -13.79
C GLY A 380 -38.01 -24.96 -13.90
N LEU A 381 -37.95 -25.73 -14.99
CA LEU A 381 -36.76 -26.54 -15.32
C LEU A 381 -35.63 -25.59 -15.73
N ILE A 382 -34.49 -25.66 -15.05
CA ILE A 382 -33.25 -25.03 -15.51
C ILE A 382 -32.39 -26.14 -16.11
N ASP A 383 -32.32 -26.20 -17.43
CA ASP A 383 -31.52 -27.17 -18.15
C ASP A 383 -30.02 -26.83 -18.14
N TRP A 384 -29.20 -27.87 -18.22
CA TRP A 384 -27.75 -27.78 -18.33
C TRP A 384 -27.34 -27.56 -19.79
N GLU A 385 -26.53 -26.54 -20.05
CA GLU A 385 -25.99 -26.23 -21.37
C GLU A 385 -24.57 -26.78 -21.52
N GLN A 386 -24.32 -27.63 -22.53
CA GLN A 386 -23.00 -28.22 -22.78
C GLN A 386 -22.03 -27.24 -23.46
N ARG A 387 -20.74 -27.36 -23.13
CA ARG A 387 -19.60 -26.65 -23.73
C ARG A 387 -18.44 -27.65 -23.94
N PRO A 388 -17.44 -27.32 -24.79
CA PRO A 388 -16.22 -28.13 -24.93
C PRO A 388 -15.50 -28.36 -23.60
N GLY A 389 -14.69 -29.42 -23.51
CA GLY A 389 -13.95 -29.76 -22.28
C GLY A 389 -14.81 -30.47 -21.22
N GLY A 390 -16.00 -30.96 -21.58
CA GLY A 390 -16.93 -31.59 -20.64
C GLY A 390 -17.67 -30.63 -19.73
N ILE A 391 -17.60 -29.32 -20.00
CA ILE A 391 -18.22 -28.27 -19.18
C ILE A 391 -19.74 -28.27 -19.40
N TRP A 392 -20.48 -28.24 -18.31
CA TRP A 392 -21.93 -28.05 -18.26
C TRP A 392 -22.24 -26.81 -17.43
N LEU A 393 -22.97 -25.87 -18.02
CA LEU A 393 -23.36 -24.62 -17.38
C LEU A 393 -24.82 -24.64 -17.01
N LYS A 394 -25.12 -24.27 -15.76
CA LYS A 394 -26.48 -23.97 -15.32
C LYS A 394 -26.67 -22.47 -15.32
N ARG A 395 -27.59 -21.98 -16.15
CA ARG A 395 -27.78 -20.55 -16.38
C ARG A 395 -29.22 -20.11 -16.13
N THR A 396 -29.42 -18.91 -15.59
CA THR A 396 -30.74 -18.36 -15.28
C THR A 396 -30.90 -16.92 -15.77
N ALA A 397 -32.09 -16.59 -16.27
CA ALA A 397 -32.48 -15.23 -16.65
C ALA A 397 -33.24 -14.49 -15.53
N LYS A 398 -33.43 -15.12 -14.35
CA LYS A 398 -34.17 -14.51 -13.24
C LYS A 398 -33.38 -13.33 -12.66
N ARG A 399 -34.00 -12.15 -12.69
CA ARG A 399 -33.42 -10.86 -12.25
C ARG A 399 -33.02 -10.80 -10.76
N HIS A 400 -33.57 -11.68 -9.91
CA HIS A 400 -33.24 -11.83 -8.48
C HIS A 400 -32.41 -13.10 -8.18
N ALA A 401 -32.07 -13.91 -9.20
CA ALA A 401 -31.11 -15.00 -9.02
C ALA A 401 -29.66 -14.49 -8.93
N SER A 402 -29.46 -13.18 -9.07
CA SER A 402 -28.25 -12.45 -8.73
C SER A 402 -28.09 -12.17 -7.24
N ASP A 403 -28.97 -12.68 -6.37
CA ASP A 403 -28.70 -12.75 -4.93
C ASP A 403 -27.31 -13.39 -4.72
N SER A 404 -26.37 -12.55 -4.25
CA SER A 404 -24.97 -12.59 -4.71
C SER A 404 -24.25 -13.91 -4.41
N GLN A 405 -24.63 -14.63 -3.36
CA GLN A 405 -23.87 -15.78 -2.86
C GLN A 405 -23.88 -17.02 -3.75
N LYS A 406 -24.78 -17.13 -4.75
CA LYS A 406 -24.87 -18.34 -5.60
C LYS A 406 -24.28 -18.18 -7.00
N VAL A 407 -24.17 -16.96 -7.51
CA VAL A 407 -23.70 -16.71 -8.89
C VAL A 407 -22.19 -16.82 -8.96
N ILE A 408 -21.68 -17.39 -10.06
CA ILE A 408 -20.25 -17.42 -10.34
C ILE A 408 -19.81 -16.02 -10.78
N THR A 409 -18.87 -15.41 -10.06
CA THR A 409 -18.36 -14.05 -10.32
C THR A 409 -16.95 -14.05 -10.89
N SER A 410 -16.20 -15.15 -10.75
CA SER A 410 -14.86 -15.30 -11.31
C SER A 410 -14.52 -16.75 -11.56
N ILE A 411 -13.57 -16.98 -12.47
CA ILE A 411 -13.10 -18.30 -12.88
C ILE A 411 -11.59 -18.24 -13.09
N ASP A 412 -10.91 -19.30 -12.67
CA ASP A 412 -9.48 -19.53 -12.83
C ASP A 412 -9.24 -21.03 -13.12
N VAL A 413 -8.00 -21.41 -13.41
CA VAL A 413 -7.58 -22.80 -13.62
C VAL A 413 -6.39 -23.12 -12.74
N LEU A 414 -6.45 -24.26 -12.08
CA LEU A 414 -5.36 -24.87 -11.30
C LEU A 414 -5.10 -26.27 -11.84
N PHE A 415 -3.97 -26.87 -11.49
CA PHE A 415 -3.50 -28.13 -12.07
C PHE A 415 -3.12 -29.12 -10.97
N GLY A 416 -3.23 -30.42 -11.28
CA GLY A 416 -2.90 -31.51 -10.36
C GLY A 416 -4.11 -32.06 -9.59
N ALA A 417 -4.01 -33.32 -9.16
CA ALA A 417 -5.05 -34.00 -8.37
C ALA A 417 -5.22 -33.40 -6.97
N ASP A 418 -4.15 -32.79 -6.47
CA ASP A 418 -4.02 -32.12 -5.18
C ASP A 418 -4.18 -30.59 -5.27
N ALA A 419 -4.76 -30.10 -6.38
CA ALA A 419 -5.02 -28.67 -6.57
C ALA A 419 -5.96 -28.12 -5.50
N VAL A 420 -5.55 -27.03 -4.86
CA VAL A 420 -6.33 -26.33 -3.83
C VAL A 420 -6.38 -24.84 -4.11
N ASP A 421 -7.43 -24.17 -3.63
CA ASP A 421 -7.56 -22.71 -3.74
C ASP A 421 -7.69 -22.07 -2.35
N PRO A 422 -6.67 -21.33 -1.88
CA PRO A 422 -6.67 -20.64 -0.59
C PRO A 422 -7.43 -19.31 -0.63
N ARG A 423 -7.84 -18.81 -1.80
CA ARG A 423 -8.52 -17.52 -1.90
C ARG A 423 -9.94 -17.62 -1.33
N VAL A 424 -10.39 -16.57 -0.63
CA VAL A 424 -11.71 -16.61 0.02
C VAL A 424 -12.85 -16.72 -1.00
N GLY A 425 -13.75 -17.68 -0.79
CA GLY A 425 -14.92 -17.90 -1.63
C GLY A 425 -14.64 -18.60 -2.95
N TRP A 426 -13.40 -19.10 -3.15
CA TRP A 426 -13.03 -19.91 -4.29
C TRP A 426 -13.19 -21.41 -4.00
N GLU A 427 -13.52 -22.17 -5.03
CA GLU A 427 -13.77 -23.61 -4.98
C GLU A 427 -13.17 -24.27 -6.23
N VAL A 428 -12.25 -25.21 -6.04
CA VAL A 428 -11.71 -26.07 -7.11
C VAL A 428 -12.71 -27.17 -7.42
N LYS A 429 -12.94 -27.46 -8.71
CA LYS A 429 -13.82 -28.57 -9.12
C LYS A 429 -13.11 -29.92 -9.09
N ASP A 430 -13.79 -30.90 -8.51
CA ASP A 430 -13.29 -32.28 -8.31
C ASP A 430 -13.02 -33.05 -9.60
N THR A 431 -13.71 -32.71 -10.69
CA THR A 431 -13.51 -33.36 -11.99
C THR A 431 -12.66 -32.46 -12.88
N PRO A 432 -11.51 -32.94 -13.39
CA PRO A 432 -10.68 -32.16 -14.32
C PRO A 432 -11.38 -32.00 -15.68
N LEU A 433 -10.97 -30.98 -16.44
CA LEU A 433 -11.43 -30.72 -17.80
C LEU A 433 -11.17 -31.92 -18.72
N LEU A 434 -12.18 -32.29 -19.51
CA LEU A 434 -12.13 -33.41 -20.44
C LEU A 434 -11.56 -32.94 -21.79
N LEU A 435 -10.23 -32.78 -21.86
CA LEU A 435 -9.53 -32.25 -23.03
C LEU A 435 -9.19 -33.34 -24.04
N ASP A 436 -8.14 -34.12 -23.78
CA ASP A 436 -7.75 -35.30 -24.54
C ASP A 436 -7.06 -36.34 -23.65
N SER A 437 -6.97 -37.58 -24.14
CA SER A 437 -6.39 -38.70 -23.37
C SER A 437 -4.89 -38.58 -23.11
N LYS A 438 -4.20 -37.61 -23.73
CA LYS A 438 -2.76 -37.38 -23.55
C LYS A 438 -2.46 -36.41 -22.41
N THR A 439 -3.48 -35.71 -21.93
CA THR A 439 -3.36 -34.62 -20.95
C THR A 439 -4.22 -34.87 -19.71
N GLU A 440 -4.86 -36.05 -19.62
CA GLU A 440 -5.56 -36.51 -18.42
C GLU A 440 -4.65 -36.49 -17.17
N GLU A 441 -3.35 -36.76 -17.32
CA GLU A 441 -2.38 -36.73 -16.20
C GLU A 441 -2.05 -35.31 -15.68
N LEU A 442 -2.33 -34.25 -16.44
CA LEU A 442 -2.09 -32.86 -16.01
C LEU A 442 -3.20 -32.32 -15.12
N GLU A 443 -4.38 -32.95 -15.19
CA GLU A 443 -5.57 -32.62 -14.40
C GLU A 443 -5.86 -31.12 -14.31
N ALA A 444 -6.08 -30.46 -15.45
CA ALA A 444 -6.51 -29.06 -15.48
C ALA A 444 -7.91 -28.90 -14.86
N ARG A 445 -8.00 -28.27 -13.70
CA ARG A 445 -9.21 -28.11 -12.89
C ARG A 445 -9.68 -26.66 -12.89
N ILE A 446 -10.99 -26.47 -13.09
CA ILE A 446 -11.59 -25.13 -12.98
C ILE A 446 -11.71 -24.78 -11.49
N SER A 447 -11.22 -23.60 -11.10
CA SER A 447 -11.55 -22.96 -9.84
C SER A 447 -12.56 -21.83 -10.07
N ILE A 448 -13.59 -21.73 -9.24
CA ILE A 448 -14.65 -20.72 -9.37
C ILE A 448 -14.81 -19.92 -8.09
N ARG A 449 -15.15 -18.63 -8.20
CA ARG A 449 -15.60 -17.80 -7.07
C ARG A 449 -17.10 -17.58 -7.15
N ARG A 450 -17.79 -17.65 -6.01
CA ARG A 450 -19.20 -17.27 -5.89
C ARG A 450 -19.36 -15.99 -5.09
N GLY A 451 -20.28 -15.14 -5.55
CA GLY A 451 -20.62 -13.88 -4.91
C GLY A 451 -19.49 -12.86 -4.82
N ASP A 452 -19.76 -11.83 -4.02
CA ASP A 452 -18.80 -10.76 -3.78
C ASP A 452 -17.71 -11.24 -2.83
N PRO A 453 -16.43 -10.97 -3.14
CA PRO A 453 -15.35 -11.31 -2.23
C PRO A 453 -15.53 -10.55 -0.91
N PRO A 454 -15.52 -11.24 0.25
CA PRO A 454 -15.58 -10.56 1.53
C PRO A 454 -14.32 -9.71 1.71
N LYS A 455 -14.48 -8.50 2.27
CA LYS A 455 -13.32 -7.67 2.64
C LYS A 455 -12.55 -8.34 3.77
N THR A 456 -11.39 -8.91 3.46
CA THR A 456 -10.49 -9.49 4.47
C THR A 456 -9.62 -8.39 5.06
N LYS A 457 -9.77 -8.12 6.36
CA LYS A 457 -8.84 -7.24 7.08
C LYS A 457 -7.58 -8.03 7.43
N LYS A 458 -6.41 -7.60 6.96
CA LYS A 458 -5.12 -8.16 7.39
C LYS A 458 -5.00 -8.02 8.91
N ARG A 459 -4.82 -9.15 9.61
CA ARG A 459 -4.67 -9.18 11.07
C ARG A 459 -3.20 -8.93 11.41
N ILE A 460 -2.95 -7.95 12.27
CA ILE A 460 -1.60 -7.69 12.78
C ILE A 460 -1.32 -8.71 13.90
N PRO A 461 -0.23 -9.49 13.82
CA PRO A 461 0.13 -10.46 14.86
C PRO A 461 0.36 -9.78 16.21
N ARG A 462 0.12 -10.52 17.28
CA ARG A 462 0.25 -10.03 18.66
C ARG A 462 0.80 -11.11 19.57
N ILE A 463 1.62 -10.70 20.55
CA ILE A 463 2.02 -11.55 21.67
C ILE A 463 0.78 -11.99 22.44
N ASN A 464 0.69 -13.30 22.75
CA ASN A 464 -0.43 -13.86 23.48
C ASN A 464 -0.52 -13.30 24.91
N GLU A 465 -1.70 -13.41 25.53
CA GLU A 465 -1.93 -12.91 26.90
C GLU A 465 -1.00 -13.57 27.94
N ASN A 466 -0.56 -14.81 27.69
CA ASN A 466 0.44 -15.50 28.53
C ASN A 466 1.88 -14.99 28.33
N GLY A 467 2.10 -14.01 27.44
CA GLY A 467 3.42 -13.46 27.11
C GLY A 467 4.22 -14.30 26.13
N LYS A 468 3.64 -15.36 25.54
CA LYS A 468 4.31 -16.24 24.58
C LYS A 468 3.97 -15.92 23.13
N PHE A 469 4.86 -16.29 22.23
CA PHE A 469 4.64 -16.24 20.79
C PHE A 469 5.47 -17.34 20.12
N LYS A 470 4.89 -18.10 19.20
CA LYS A 470 5.58 -19.20 18.53
C LYS A 470 5.63 -18.98 17.02
N ILE A 471 6.85 -19.01 16.47
CA ILE A 471 7.10 -18.99 15.04
C ILE A 471 7.47 -20.39 14.57
N MET A 472 6.83 -20.86 13.51
CA MET A 472 7.22 -22.05 12.75
C MET A 472 7.86 -21.62 11.43
N GLN A 473 9.05 -22.13 11.14
CA GLN A 473 9.76 -21.83 9.89
C GLN A 473 9.64 -23.02 8.93
N LEU A 474 8.95 -22.81 7.82
CA LEU A 474 8.84 -23.77 6.72
C LEU A 474 9.86 -23.40 5.64
N ALA A 475 10.99 -24.08 5.64
CA ALA A 475 12.02 -23.94 4.64
C ALA A 475 11.95 -25.10 3.63
N ASP A 476 12.12 -24.79 2.34
CA ASP A 476 12.40 -25.77 1.30
C ASP A 476 11.31 -26.87 1.19
N LEU A 477 10.05 -26.47 1.01
CA LEU A 477 8.94 -27.42 0.80
C LEU A 477 9.01 -28.10 -0.57
N HIS A 478 9.55 -27.41 -1.59
CA HIS A 478 9.74 -27.95 -2.94
C HIS A 478 8.48 -28.61 -3.50
N LEU A 479 7.34 -27.90 -3.44
CA LEU A 479 6.07 -28.40 -3.97
C LEU A 479 6.04 -28.31 -5.50
N SER A 480 5.41 -29.30 -6.12
CA SER A 480 5.25 -29.46 -7.57
C SER A 480 3.88 -28.96 -8.05
N THR A 481 3.66 -28.93 -9.38
CA THR A 481 2.30 -28.68 -9.92
C THR A 481 1.32 -29.80 -9.53
N GLY A 482 1.72 -31.06 -9.62
CA GLY A 482 0.95 -32.22 -9.13
C GLY A 482 1.61 -32.84 -7.88
N LEU A 483 1.44 -34.14 -7.69
CA LEU A 483 1.85 -34.88 -6.48
C LEU A 483 3.36 -34.91 -6.19
N GLY A 484 4.19 -34.49 -7.15
CA GLY A 484 5.64 -34.47 -7.04
C GLY A 484 6.27 -35.87 -6.96
N VAL A 485 7.61 -35.91 -6.93
CA VAL A 485 8.39 -37.16 -6.80
C VAL A 485 9.33 -37.00 -5.63
N CYS A 486 9.29 -37.95 -4.69
CA CYS A 486 10.17 -37.89 -3.53
C CYS A 486 11.65 -38.00 -3.96
N ARG A 487 12.47 -37.07 -3.51
CA ARG A 487 13.93 -37.10 -3.60
C ARG A 487 14.49 -37.51 -2.24
N ASP A 488 15.24 -38.62 -2.25
CA ASP A 488 15.91 -39.20 -1.08
C ASP A 488 15.04 -39.34 0.18
N PRO A 489 13.82 -39.93 0.09
CA PRO A 489 12.95 -40.06 1.26
C PRO A 489 13.55 -40.99 2.31
N VAL A 490 13.40 -40.60 3.59
CA VAL A 490 13.71 -41.45 4.74
C VAL A 490 12.46 -41.57 5.63
N PRO A 491 11.93 -42.78 5.87
CA PRO A 491 12.23 -44.02 5.16
C PRO A 491 11.88 -43.91 3.66
N VAL A 492 12.47 -44.79 2.85
CA VAL A 492 12.26 -44.82 1.39
C VAL A 492 10.79 -45.08 1.06
N GLU A 493 10.20 -46.04 1.76
CA GLU A 493 8.77 -46.35 1.70
C GLU A 493 8.16 -46.09 3.08
N PRO A 494 7.26 -45.10 3.22
CA PRO A 494 6.56 -44.85 4.48
C PRO A 494 5.59 -46.00 4.80
N VAL A 495 4.95 -46.57 3.77
CA VAL A 495 4.12 -47.77 3.84
C VAL A 495 4.66 -48.79 2.83
N PRO A 496 4.97 -50.03 3.24
CA PRO A 496 5.49 -51.04 2.32
C PRO A 496 4.61 -51.20 1.08
N GLY A 497 5.22 -51.14 -0.11
CA GLY A 497 4.54 -51.31 -1.39
C GLY A 497 3.77 -50.11 -1.92
N HIS A 498 3.81 -48.96 -1.24
CA HIS A 498 3.24 -47.69 -1.75
C HIS A 498 4.36 -46.78 -2.24
N LYS A 499 4.19 -46.23 -3.45
CA LYS A 499 5.13 -45.26 -4.03
C LYS A 499 5.03 -43.94 -3.25
N CYS A 500 6.18 -43.34 -2.93
CA CYS A 500 6.24 -42.05 -2.24
C CYS A 500 5.84 -40.90 -3.18
N GLU A 501 4.84 -40.13 -2.76
CA GLU A 501 4.40 -38.88 -3.38
C GLU A 501 4.92 -37.72 -2.54
N ALA A 502 5.63 -36.77 -3.15
CA ALA A 502 6.38 -35.75 -2.41
C ALA A 502 5.47 -34.72 -1.75
N ASP A 503 4.55 -34.14 -2.51
CA ASP A 503 3.68 -33.06 -2.04
C ASP A 503 2.76 -33.56 -0.93
N PRO A 504 2.01 -34.69 -1.07
CA PRO A 504 1.16 -35.20 0.00
C PRO A 504 1.93 -35.48 1.29
N ARG A 505 3.06 -36.19 1.22
CA ARG A 505 3.87 -36.52 2.41
C ARG A 505 4.41 -35.26 3.11
N THR A 506 4.84 -34.27 2.34
CA THR A 506 5.29 -32.97 2.86
C THR A 506 4.15 -32.25 3.56
N LEU A 507 2.98 -32.17 2.93
CA LEU A 507 1.82 -31.45 3.45
C LEU A 507 1.21 -32.14 4.68
N GLU A 508 1.17 -33.48 4.71
CA GLU A 508 0.76 -34.26 5.89
C GLU A 508 1.70 -34.01 7.09
N PHE A 509 3.01 -33.95 6.82
CA PHE A 509 3.98 -33.60 7.85
C PHE A 509 3.76 -32.19 8.41
N VAL A 510 3.59 -31.20 7.52
CA VAL A 510 3.32 -29.81 7.91
C VAL A 510 1.99 -29.69 8.66
N GLU A 511 0.93 -30.33 8.17
CA GLU A 511 -0.39 -30.37 8.80
C GLU A 511 -0.33 -30.88 10.24
N ARG A 512 0.33 -32.03 10.45
CA ARG A 512 0.53 -32.60 11.78
C ARG A 512 1.20 -31.61 12.72
N LEU A 513 2.28 -30.96 12.28
CA LEU A 513 2.99 -29.99 13.09
C LEU A 513 2.17 -28.72 13.38
N LEU A 514 1.38 -28.23 12.43
CA LEU A 514 0.49 -27.10 12.66
C LEU A 514 -0.54 -27.41 13.76
N ASP A 515 -1.06 -28.64 13.78
CA ASP A 515 -2.07 -29.07 14.75
C ASP A 515 -1.49 -29.38 16.15
N GLU A 516 -0.29 -29.95 16.20
CA GLU A 516 0.41 -30.27 17.44
C GLU A 516 1.05 -29.03 18.09
N GLU A 517 1.81 -28.24 17.32
CA GLU A 517 2.60 -27.11 17.84
C GLU A 517 1.80 -25.82 17.94
N LYS A 518 0.74 -25.67 17.14
CA LYS A 518 -0.16 -24.50 17.10
C LYS A 518 0.62 -23.17 17.07
N PRO A 519 1.46 -22.95 16.03
CA PRO A 519 2.23 -21.72 15.94
C PRO A 519 1.32 -20.50 15.80
N ASP A 520 1.76 -19.38 16.35
CA ASP A 520 1.08 -18.09 16.23
C ASP A 520 1.38 -17.42 14.87
N PHE A 521 2.51 -17.78 14.27
CA PHE A 521 2.99 -17.22 13.01
C PHE A 521 3.84 -18.23 12.23
N VAL A 522 3.78 -18.18 10.90
CA VAL A 522 4.59 -19.02 10.01
C VAL A 522 5.46 -18.16 9.09
N VAL A 523 6.74 -18.51 8.99
CA VAL A 523 7.65 -17.96 7.97
C VAL A 523 7.89 -19.01 6.91
N LEU A 524 7.51 -18.70 5.67
CA LEU A 524 7.87 -19.48 4.47
C LEU A 524 9.22 -18.95 3.97
N SER A 525 10.32 -19.62 4.29
CA SER A 525 11.68 -19.08 4.11
C SER A 525 12.34 -19.50 2.79
N GLY A 526 11.60 -19.40 1.69
CA GLY A 526 12.05 -19.70 0.33
C GLY A 526 11.93 -21.17 -0.08
N ASP A 527 12.00 -21.41 -1.39
CA ASP A 527 11.88 -22.71 -2.05
C ASP A 527 10.61 -23.47 -1.66
N GLN A 528 9.50 -22.72 -1.66
CA GLN A 528 8.18 -23.31 -1.47
C GLN A 528 7.73 -24.04 -2.74
N VAL A 529 8.21 -23.57 -3.89
CA VAL A 529 7.96 -24.11 -5.22
C VAL A 529 9.25 -24.73 -5.77
N ASN A 530 9.17 -25.96 -6.28
CA ASN A 530 10.34 -26.73 -6.74
C ASN A 530 10.91 -26.29 -8.12
N GLY A 531 10.46 -25.17 -8.69
CA GLY A 531 10.88 -24.71 -10.02
C GLY A 531 10.58 -25.69 -11.17
N GLU A 532 11.52 -26.61 -11.44
CA GLU A 532 11.54 -27.60 -12.52
C GLU A 532 10.22 -28.40 -12.66
N THR A 533 9.64 -28.81 -11.54
CA THR A 533 8.41 -29.63 -11.50
C THR A 533 7.13 -28.80 -11.30
N SER A 534 7.28 -27.47 -11.31
CA SER A 534 6.22 -26.49 -11.01
C SER A 534 5.87 -25.64 -12.23
N ARG A 535 5.40 -26.31 -13.27
CA ARG A 535 4.97 -25.69 -14.54
C ARG A 535 3.81 -24.72 -14.40
N ASP A 536 2.97 -24.89 -13.38
CA ASP A 536 2.09 -23.86 -12.86
C ASP A 536 2.46 -23.56 -11.41
N ALA A 537 3.36 -22.60 -11.21
CA ALA A 537 3.88 -22.21 -9.90
C ALA A 537 2.76 -21.74 -8.95
N GLN A 538 1.68 -21.15 -9.46
CA GLN A 538 0.51 -20.79 -8.66
C GLN A 538 -0.14 -22.01 -8.00
N SER A 539 -0.31 -23.12 -8.72
CA SER A 539 -0.89 -24.35 -8.16
C SER A 539 -0.02 -24.91 -7.03
N ALA A 540 1.31 -24.92 -7.20
CA ALA A 540 2.25 -25.35 -6.16
C ALA A 540 2.24 -24.41 -4.93
N LEU A 541 2.31 -23.09 -5.16
CA LEU A 541 2.27 -22.08 -4.11
C LEU A 541 0.97 -22.13 -3.30
N PHE A 542 -0.16 -22.38 -3.96
CA PHE A 542 -1.45 -22.48 -3.28
C PHE A 542 -1.51 -23.63 -2.27
N LYS A 543 -0.83 -24.75 -2.55
CA LYS A 543 -0.72 -25.87 -1.61
C LYS A 543 -0.02 -25.46 -0.32
N SER A 544 1.10 -24.73 -0.40
CA SER A 544 1.88 -24.35 0.79
C SER A 544 1.10 -23.45 1.74
N VAL A 545 0.30 -22.52 1.20
CA VAL A 545 -0.46 -21.56 2.02
C VAL A 545 -1.84 -22.06 2.46
N LYS A 546 -2.43 -23.05 1.77
CA LYS A 546 -3.81 -23.51 2.05
C LYS A 546 -3.96 -23.98 3.49
N LEU A 547 -3.00 -24.75 4.00
CA LEU A 547 -2.99 -25.25 5.37
C LEU A 547 -3.00 -24.11 6.41
N LEU A 548 -2.35 -22.99 6.09
CA LEU A 548 -2.26 -21.80 6.95
C LEU A 548 -3.55 -20.99 6.90
N VAL A 549 -4.12 -20.80 5.69
CA VAL A 549 -5.35 -20.05 5.48
C VAL A 549 -6.54 -20.72 6.17
N ASP A 550 -6.67 -22.04 6.04
CA ASP A 550 -7.74 -22.82 6.70
C ASP A 550 -7.68 -22.69 8.22
N ARG A 551 -6.46 -22.68 8.78
CA ARG A 551 -6.20 -22.51 10.21
C ARG A 551 -6.17 -21.05 10.66
N LYS A 552 -6.29 -20.10 9.72
CA LYS A 552 -6.27 -18.65 9.97
C LYS A 552 -4.96 -18.16 10.61
N ILE A 553 -3.86 -18.83 10.31
CA ILE A 553 -2.54 -18.52 10.83
C ILE A 553 -1.91 -17.44 9.96
N PRO A 554 -1.52 -16.28 10.52
CA PRO A 554 -0.79 -15.26 9.78
C PRO A 554 0.60 -15.77 9.37
N TYR A 555 1.03 -15.38 8.17
CA TYR A 555 2.31 -15.82 7.62
C TYR A 555 3.01 -14.74 6.79
N ALA A 556 4.32 -14.89 6.64
CA ALA A 556 5.15 -14.09 5.75
C ALA A 556 6.03 -15.02 4.91
N ALA A 557 6.34 -14.60 3.68
CA ALA A 557 7.12 -15.37 2.73
C ALA A 557 8.26 -14.56 2.14
N ILE A 558 9.41 -15.20 2.02
CA ILE A 558 10.54 -14.77 1.20
C ILE A 558 10.78 -15.84 0.14
N PHE A 559 11.50 -15.48 -0.91
CA PHE A 559 11.77 -16.39 -2.01
C PHE A 559 13.14 -17.05 -1.89
N GLY A 560 13.21 -18.26 -2.39
CA GLY A 560 14.44 -18.96 -2.67
C GLY A 560 14.74 -19.02 -4.17
N ASN A 561 15.85 -19.66 -4.51
CA ASN A 561 16.35 -19.70 -5.88
C ASN A 561 15.51 -20.55 -6.82
N HIS A 562 14.67 -21.46 -6.31
CA HIS A 562 13.79 -22.31 -7.13
C HIS A 562 12.42 -21.69 -7.38
N ASP A 563 11.99 -20.74 -6.54
CA ASP A 563 10.62 -20.24 -6.58
C ASP A 563 10.25 -19.56 -7.92
N ASP A 564 11.22 -18.89 -8.57
CA ASP A 564 11.03 -18.17 -9.83
C ASP A 564 11.61 -18.87 -11.08
N GLU A 565 11.93 -20.16 -10.97
CA GLU A 565 12.38 -20.99 -12.12
C GLU A 565 11.22 -21.55 -12.96
N GLY A 566 9.98 -21.41 -12.47
CA GLY A 566 8.76 -21.93 -13.10
C GLY A 566 8.20 -21.01 -14.21
N ASN A 567 6.86 -20.96 -14.31
CA ASN A 567 6.17 -20.14 -15.30
C ASN A 567 5.88 -18.69 -14.87
N LEU A 568 6.13 -18.35 -13.60
CA LEU A 568 5.89 -17.04 -13.00
C LEU A 568 7.19 -16.45 -12.48
N SER A 569 7.39 -15.15 -12.67
CA SER A 569 8.49 -14.44 -12.03
C SER A 569 8.22 -14.25 -10.54
N ARG A 570 9.27 -13.94 -9.80
CA ARG A 570 9.22 -13.63 -8.38
C ARG A 570 8.26 -12.47 -8.03
N GLU A 571 8.22 -11.41 -8.85
CA GLU A 571 7.28 -10.30 -8.71
C GLU A 571 5.82 -10.76 -8.86
N GLN A 572 5.57 -11.66 -9.82
CA GLN A 572 4.24 -12.21 -10.06
C GLN A 572 3.79 -13.11 -8.91
N LEU A 573 4.70 -13.92 -8.36
CA LEU A 573 4.43 -14.75 -7.18
C LEU A 573 4.18 -13.88 -5.93
N MET A 574 4.92 -12.78 -5.75
CA MET A 574 4.69 -11.86 -4.64
C MET A 574 3.34 -11.17 -4.76
N THR A 575 2.95 -10.77 -5.96
CA THR A 575 1.61 -10.20 -6.22
C THR A 575 0.51 -11.17 -5.79
N ILE A 576 0.67 -12.47 -6.08
CA ILE A 576 -0.25 -13.50 -5.61
C ILE A 576 -0.25 -13.57 -4.07
N LEU A 577 0.93 -13.62 -3.44
CA LEU A 577 1.07 -13.68 -1.98
C LEU A 577 0.46 -12.49 -1.26
N GLU A 578 0.61 -11.26 -1.76
CA GLU A 578 0.09 -10.04 -1.14
C GLU A 578 -1.44 -10.03 -1.02
N ASP A 579 -2.12 -10.65 -1.99
CA ASP A 579 -3.57 -10.74 -2.12
C ASP A 579 -4.17 -11.94 -1.35
N LEU A 580 -3.35 -12.88 -0.90
CA LEU A 580 -3.82 -14.08 -0.22
C LEU A 580 -4.23 -13.80 1.24
N PRO A 581 -5.25 -14.52 1.77
CA PRO A 581 -5.70 -14.32 3.15
C PRO A 581 -4.60 -14.62 4.16
N TYR A 582 -4.55 -13.86 5.25
CA TYR A 582 -3.56 -14.01 6.34
C TYR A 582 -2.09 -13.78 5.94
N SER A 583 -1.80 -13.51 4.68
CA SER A 583 -0.47 -13.11 4.23
C SER A 583 -0.12 -11.70 4.70
N LEU A 584 1.07 -11.57 5.27
CA LEU A 584 1.73 -10.30 5.60
C LEU A 584 2.92 -10.01 4.67
N SER A 585 3.11 -10.84 3.64
CA SER A 585 4.15 -10.63 2.64
C SER A 585 3.90 -9.33 1.87
N THR A 586 4.99 -8.65 1.51
CA THR A 586 4.95 -7.48 0.62
C THR A 586 6.17 -7.47 -0.31
N ALA A 587 6.05 -6.85 -1.49
CA ALA A 587 7.17 -6.71 -2.42
C ALA A 587 8.33 -5.87 -1.86
N GLY A 588 8.03 -4.92 -0.97
CA GLY A 588 9.01 -3.97 -0.46
C GLY A 588 9.16 -2.74 -1.38
N PRO A 589 10.13 -1.86 -1.08
CA PRO A 589 10.36 -0.65 -1.87
C PRO A 589 10.89 -0.96 -3.28
N GLU A 590 10.39 -0.26 -4.30
CA GLU A 590 10.78 -0.46 -5.70
C GLU A 590 12.23 -0.07 -6.01
N ASP A 591 12.84 0.78 -5.18
CA ASP A 591 14.23 1.27 -5.33
C ASP A 591 15.27 0.40 -4.60
N VAL A 592 14.86 -0.75 -4.07
CA VAL A 592 15.71 -1.72 -3.38
C VAL A 592 15.81 -2.99 -4.20
N ASP A 593 17.02 -3.53 -4.37
CA ASP A 593 17.23 -4.74 -5.16
C ASP A 593 16.48 -5.95 -4.57
N GLY A 594 15.88 -6.77 -5.44
CA GLY A 594 15.14 -7.97 -5.06
C GLY A 594 13.66 -7.70 -4.75
N VAL A 595 12.90 -8.76 -4.52
CA VAL A 595 11.46 -8.75 -4.26
C VAL A 595 11.20 -9.49 -2.95
N GLY A 596 10.55 -8.82 -1.99
CA GLY A 596 10.32 -9.38 -0.66
C GLY A 596 11.25 -8.82 0.41
N ASN A 597 11.65 -7.54 0.29
CA ASN A 597 12.39 -6.81 1.31
C ASN A 597 11.42 -6.00 2.19
N TYR A 598 11.03 -6.54 3.35
CA TYR A 598 10.04 -5.90 4.22
C TYR A 598 10.20 -6.30 5.69
N ILE A 599 9.37 -5.71 6.55
CA ILE A 599 9.31 -6.05 7.96
C ILE A 599 7.91 -6.52 8.35
N VAL A 600 7.84 -7.37 9.37
CA VAL A 600 6.61 -7.69 10.09
C VAL A 600 6.79 -7.34 11.55
N GLU A 601 5.95 -6.43 12.06
CA GLU A 601 5.90 -6.09 13.47
C GLU A 601 4.83 -6.91 14.20
N VAL A 602 5.22 -7.58 15.28
CA VAL A 602 4.31 -8.28 16.20
C VAL A 602 4.05 -7.38 17.40
N LEU A 603 2.81 -6.99 17.61
CA LEU A 603 2.45 -6.07 18.68
C LEU A 603 2.56 -6.74 20.06
N GLY A 604 2.85 -5.96 21.11
CA GLY A 604 2.84 -6.45 22.49
C GLY A 604 1.46 -6.92 22.96
N ARG A 605 1.37 -7.52 24.15
CA ARG A 605 0.11 -8.10 24.68
C ARG A 605 -1.00 -7.05 24.88
N GLY A 606 -2.27 -7.50 24.95
CA GLY A 606 -3.41 -6.64 25.23
C GLY A 606 -3.71 -5.64 24.11
N THR A 607 -3.87 -4.36 24.44
CA THR A 607 -4.29 -3.31 23.48
C THR A 607 -3.16 -2.38 23.03
N THR A 608 -1.91 -2.67 23.41
CA THR A 608 -0.77 -1.82 23.02
C THR A 608 -0.60 -1.75 21.50
N ALA A 609 -0.22 -0.58 21.01
CA ALA A 609 0.14 -0.37 19.60
C ALA A 609 1.66 -0.49 19.37
N HIS A 610 2.46 -0.70 20.42
CA HIS A 610 3.90 -0.85 20.31
C HIS A 610 4.28 -2.27 19.88
N SER A 611 5.32 -2.35 19.04
CA SER A 611 5.89 -3.61 18.57
C SER A 611 6.75 -4.25 19.65
N ALA A 612 6.53 -5.55 19.88
CA ALA A 612 7.33 -6.39 20.76
C ALA A 612 8.38 -7.19 19.99
N LEU A 613 8.10 -7.55 18.73
CA LEU A 613 9.05 -8.23 17.83
C LEU A 613 9.06 -7.54 16.47
N THR A 614 10.23 -7.39 15.85
CA THR A 614 10.35 -7.03 14.44
C THR A 614 11.07 -8.14 13.68
N LEU A 615 10.37 -8.73 12.72
CA LEU A 615 10.92 -9.70 11.79
C LEU A 615 11.34 -8.95 10.54
N TYR A 616 12.62 -9.05 10.15
CA TYR A 616 13.16 -8.53 8.91
C TYR A 616 13.20 -9.66 7.87
N LEU A 617 12.53 -9.46 6.76
CA LEU A 617 12.44 -10.41 5.65
C LEU A 617 13.22 -9.81 4.48
N LEU A 618 14.23 -10.53 3.98
CA LEU A 618 15.05 -10.06 2.87
C LEU A 618 15.16 -11.11 1.78
N ASP A 619 15.13 -10.61 0.55
CA ASP A 619 15.37 -11.40 -0.65
C ASP A 619 16.87 -11.64 -0.83
N SER A 620 17.31 -12.89 -0.66
CA SER A 620 18.70 -13.28 -0.88
C SER A 620 19.05 -13.56 -2.35
N HIS A 621 18.11 -13.35 -3.27
CA HIS A 621 18.23 -13.58 -4.72
C HIS A 621 18.32 -15.07 -5.09
N SER A 622 18.78 -15.35 -6.30
CA SER A 622 18.92 -16.70 -6.85
C SER A 622 20.41 -16.96 -7.18
N TYR A 623 20.79 -16.87 -8.45
CA TYR A 623 22.14 -17.20 -8.93
C TYR A 623 23.00 -15.96 -9.16
N SER A 624 24.32 -16.11 -8.97
CA SER A 624 25.26 -15.01 -9.07
C SER A 624 25.20 -14.31 -10.43
N PRO A 625 25.12 -12.97 -10.48
CA PRO A 625 25.14 -12.21 -11.73
C PRO A 625 26.55 -12.15 -12.34
N ASP A 626 27.59 -12.56 -11.60
CA ASP A 626 28.98 -12.62 -12.06
C ASP A 626 29.60 -14.00 -11.77
N GLU A 627 29.09 -15.02 -12.46
CA GLU A 627 29.59 -16.41 -12.41
C GLU A 627 31.08 -16.56 -12.76
N ARG A 628 31.72 -15.55 -13.36
CA ARG A 628 33.16 -15.60 -13.66
C ARG A 628 33.99 -15.36 -12.41
N GLN A 629 33.59 -14.41 -11.59
CA GLN A 629 34.34 -14.02 -10.39
C GLN A 629 33.80 -14.68 -9.13
N PHE A 630 32.48 -14.81 -9.01
CA PHE A 630 31.79 -15.38 -7.86
C PHE A 630 30.81 -16.44 -8.33
N ARG A 631 31.24 -17.71 -8.33
CA ARG A 631 30.39 -18.82 -8.79
C ARG A 631 29.29 -19.16 -7.79
N GLY A 632 28.14 -19.59 -8.32
CA GLY A 632 27.06 -20.16 -7.53
C GLY A 632 25.97 -19.14 -7.21
N TYR A 633 25.82 -18.80 -5.95
CA TYR A 633 24.65 -18.05 -5.47
C TYR A 633 24.93 -16.57 -5.30
N ASP A 634 23.88 -15.78 -5.49
CA ASP A 634 23.92 -14.33 -5.36
C ASP A 634 23.81 -13.89 -3.89
N TRP A 635 24.09 -12.61 -3.61
CA TRP A 635 24.21 -12.04 -2.27
C TRP A 635 23.29 -10.84 -2.07
N ILE A 636 23.01 -10.54 -0.80
CA ILE A 636 22.31 -9.31 -0.37
C ILE A 636 23.07 -8.07 -0.86
N LYS A 637 22.36 -7.18 -1.57
CA LYS A 637 22.94 -6.02 -2.26
C LYS A 637 23.16 -4.83 -1.34
N PRO A 638 24.07 -3.90 -1.69
CA PRO A 638 24.28 -2.67 -0.92
C PRO A 638 23.01 -1.82 -0.72
N SER A 639 22.09 -1.81 -1.69
CA SER A 639 20.78 -1.11 -1.58
C SER A 639 19.93 -1.72 -0.46
N GLN A 640 19.84 -3.05 -0.39
CA GLN A 640 19.14 -3.81 0.65
C GLN A 640 19.76 -3.58 2.03
N ILE A 641 21.09 -3.60 2.14
CA ILE A 641 21.79 -3.32 3.40
C ILE A 641 21.47 -1.90 3.88
N ARG A 642 21.52 -0.92 2.97
CA ARG A 642 21.20 0.48 3.30
C ARG A 642 19.74 0.63 3.73
N TRP A 643 18.81 0.01 3.01
CA TRP A 643 17.39 0.00 3.34
C TRP A 643 17.15 -0.63 4.72
N PHE A 644 17.75 -1.78 4.99
CA PHE A 644 17.65 -2.49 6.27
C PHE A 644 18.10 -1.59 7.43
N LYS A 645 19.31 -1.01 7.33
CA LYS A 645 19.84 -0.11 8.35
C LYS A 645 18.95 1.12 8.55
N ASN A 646 18.55 1.79 7.47
CA ASN A 646 17.67 2.96 7.57
C ASN A 646 16.33 2.61 8.22
N THR A 647 15.76 1.45 7.87
CA THR A 647 14.50 0.97 8.46
C THR A 647 14.67 0.70 9.94
N ALA A 648 15.68 -0.08 10.35
CA ALA A 648 15.97 -0.36 11.75
C ALA A 648 16.19 0.92 12.57
N GLN A 649 17.03 1.83 12.08
CA GLN A 649 17.30 3.12 12.75
C GLN A 649 16.03 3.97 12.89
N SER A 650 15.16 3.99 11.87
CA SER A 650 13.91 4.77 11.91
C SER A 650 12.90 4.26 12.95
N LEU A 651 12.99 2.98 13.33
CA LEU A 651 12.07 2.35 14.27
C LEU A 651 12.55 2.41 15.72
N LYS A 652 13.85 2.66 15.97
CA LYS A 652 14.45 2.66 17.31
C LYS A 652 13.66 3.47 18.33
N THR A 653 13.27 4.70 18.00
CA THR A 653 12.48 5.54 18.91
C THR A 653 11.15 4.88 19.29
N LYS A 654 10.41 4.35 18.31
CA LYS A 654 9.11 3.68 18.55
C LYS A 654 9.28 2.38 19.35
N HIS A 655 10.37 1.66 19.12
CA HIS A 655 10.70 0.45 19.87
C HIS A 655 11.09 0.76 21.31
N HIS A 656 11.78 1.87 21.56
CA HIS A 656 12.11 2.34 22.91
C HIS A 656 10.90 2.84 23.72
N GLU A 657 9.82 3.28 23.05
CA GLU A 657 8.56 3.64 23.72
C GLU A 657 7.82 2.41 24.26
N TYR A 658 8.14 1.20 23.79
CA TYR A 658 7.58 -0.02 24.34
C TYR A 658 8.10 -0.21 25.78
N SER A 659 7.19 -0.31 26.75
CA SER A 659 7.54 -0.43 28.17
C SER A 659 8.19 -1.77 28.55
N HIS A 660 8.25 -2.71 27.60
CA HIS A 660 8.91 -4.01 27.76
C HIS A 660 10.01 -4.17 26.70
N MET A 661 10.63 -5.33 26.71
CA MET A 661 11.74 -5.64 25.82
C MET A 661 11.26 -5.87 24.39
N HIS A 662 11.86 -5.13 23.45
CA HIS A 662 11.71 -5.33 22.01
C HIS A 662 12.81 -6.25 21.50
N MET A 663 12.51 -7.13 20.55
CA MET A 663 13.49 -8.04 19.95
C MET A 663 13.41 -8.05 18.42
N ASN A 664 14.58 -8.05 17.76
CA ASN A 664 14.70 -8.07 16.30
C ASN A 664 15.28 -9.39 15.80
N MET A 665 14.75 -9.93 14.70
CA MET A 665 15.26 -11.11 14.02
C MET A 665 15.17 -10.96 12.50
N ALA A 666 15.95 -11.74 11.76
CA ALA A 666 15.95 -11.73 10.30
C ALA A 666 15.71 -13.12 9.71
N PHE A 667 15.08 -13.16 8.53
CA PHE A 667 14.94 -14.35 7.70
C PHE A 667 15.40 -14.05 6.28
N ILE A 668 16.22 -14.96 5.75
CA ILE A 668 16.75 -14.99 4.38
C ILE A 668 16.59 -16.41 3.85
N HIS A 669 16.80 -16.65 2.56
CA HIS A 669 16.78 -18.02 2.04
C HIS A 669 18.19 -18.60 1.92
N ILE A 670 19.05 -17.97 1.11
CA ILE A 670 20.45 -18.35 0.90
C ILE A 670 21.27 -17.92 2.13
N PRO A 671 22.12 -18.79 2.70
CA PRO A 671 22.91 -18.49 3.89
C PRO A 671 23.97 -17.41 3.62
N LEU A 672 24.40 -16.73 4.69
CA LEU A 672 25.52 -15.77 4.63
C LEU A 672 26.86 -16.53 4.56
N PRO A 673 27.93 -15.93 4.00
CA PRO A 673 29.25 -16.56 3.95
C PRO A 673 29.77 -17.06 5.31
N GLU A 674 29.41 -16.39 6.40
CA GLU A 674 29.80 -16.70 7.78
C GLU A 674 29.26 -18.04 8.29
N TYR A 675 28.21 -18.60 7.67
CA TYR A 675 27.73 -19.95 8.00
C TYR A 675 28.80 -21.03 7.73
N ARG A 676 29.84 -20.74 6.94
CA ARG A 676 30.96 -21.66 6.68
C ARG A 676 31.97 -21.75 7.82
N ASP A 677 31.89 -20.89 8.83
CA ASP A 677 32.89 -20.85 9.89
C ASP A 677 32.67 -21.97 10.92
N SER A 678 33.21 -23.15 10.61
CA SER A 678 33.18 -24.32 11.49
C SER A 678 33.92 -24.15 12.83
N SER A 679 34.66 -23.05 13.03
CA SER A 679 35.30 -22.75 14.32
C SER A 679 34.33 -22.20 15.36
N ASN A 680 33.18 -21.67 14.91
CA ASN A 680 32.12 -21.20 15.77
C ASN A 680 31.38 -22.37 16.42
N TYR A 681 30.88 -22.14 17.65
CA TYR A 681 30.01 -23.11 18.31
C TYR A 681 28.71 -23.27 17.50
N TYR A 682 28.29 -24.50 17.27
CA TYR A 682 26.99 -24.80 16.67
C TYR A 682 26.35 -26.03 17.33
N ARG A 683 25.03 -26.13 17.20
CA ARG A 683 24.26 -27.31 17.60
C ARG A 683 23.30 -27.72 16.50
N GLY A 684 23.27 -29.01 16.19
CA GLY A 684 22.55 -29.61 15.07
C GLY A 684 23.49 -30.24 14.05
N ASN A 685 22.98 -30.60 12.88
CA ASN A 685 23.69 -31.36 11.87
C ASN A 685 24.22 -30.43 10.78
N TRP A 686 25.52 -30.53 10.58
CA TRP A 686 26.24 -30.01 9.43
C TRP A 686 26.49 -31.18 8.47
N SER A 687 25.54 -31.41 7.57
CA SER A 687 25.53 -32.61 6.71
C SER A 687 26.00 -32.33 5.29
N GLU A 688 25.99 -31.06 4.87
CA GLU A 688 26.51 -30.61 3.58
C GLU A 688 27.33 -29.32 3.72
N ALA A 689 28.20 -29.07 2.75
CA ALA A 689 29.00 -27.85 2.73
C ALA A 689 28.10 -26.64 2.44
N PRO A 690 28.10 -25.58 3.26
CA PRO A 690 27.22 -24.44 3.05
C PRO A 690 27.45 -23.77 1.70
N THR A 691 26.40 -23.67 0.89
CA THR A 691 26.44 -23.07 -0.45
C THR A 691 26.25 -21.56 -0.44
N ALA A 692 26.67 -20.88 0.63
CA ALA A 692 26.64 -19.42 0.72
C ALA A 692 27.31 -18.71 -0.49
N PRO A 693 27.04 -17.41 -0.73
CA PRO A 693 27.64 -16.70 -1.85
C PRO A 693 29.17 -16.67 -1.79
N GLY A 694 29.81 -16.59 -2.96
CA GLY A 694 31.27 -16.43 -3.05
C GLY A 694 31.75 -15.02 -2.66
N PHE A 695 30.86 -14.03 -2.75
CA PHE A 695 31.11 -12.65 -2.33
C PHE A 695 30.49 -12.39 -0.95
N ASN A 696 31.26 -11.78 -0.05
CA ASN A 696 30.74 -11.30 1.23
C ASN A 696 30.34 -9.82 1.12
N SER A 697 29.04 -9.55 1.24
CA SER A 697 28.49 -8.20 1.17
C SER A 697 28.63 -7.39 2.45
N GLY A 698 29.05 -8.00 3.56
CA GLY A 698 29.09 -7.39 4.89
C GLY A 698 27.73 -7.32 5.57
N PHE A 699 26.72 -8.07 5.09
CA PHE A 699 25.38 -8.01 5.67
C PHE A 699 25.33 -8.52 7.11
N LYS A 700 26.15 -9.53 7.47
CA LYS A 700 26.30 -10.01 8.84
C LYS A 700 26.67 -8.88 9.81
N ASP A 701 27.61 -8.01 9.42
CA ASP A 701 28.02 -6.88 10.25
C ASP A 701 26.87 -5.87 10.42
N ALA A 702 26.08 -5.64 9.37
CA ALA A 702 24.90 -4.78 9.46
C ALA A 702 23.84 -5.36 10.42
N LEU A 703 23.62 -6.68 10.42
CA LEU A 703 22.70 -7.35 11.35
C LEU A 703 23.12 -7.11 12.81
N GLU A 704 24.41 -7.26 13.11
CA GLU A 704 24.96 -7.00 14.47
C GLU A 704 24.84 -5.53 14.87
N GLU A 705 25.19 -4.60 13.97
CA GLU A 705 25.11 -3.15 14.21
C GLU A 705 23.68 -2.69 14.55
N GLU A 706 22.67 -3.34 13.98
CA GLU A 706 21.26 -3.01 14.19
C GLU A 706 20.57 -3.88 15.25
N GLY A 707 21.33 -4.69 15.99
CA GLY A 707 20.82 -5.45 17.14
C GLY A 707 19.90 -6.61 16.76
N ILE A 708 20.16 -7.26 15.63
CA ILE A 708 19.49 -8.49 15.24
C ILE A 708 20.00 -9.63 16.12
N LEU A 709 19.09 -10.35 16.75
CA LEU A 709 19.40 -11.39 17.72
C LEU A 709 19.70 -12.74 17.06
N PHE A 710 18.95 -13.05 16.00
CA PHE A 710 19.22 -14.19 15.14
C PHE A 710 18.81 -13.92 13.70
N VAL A 711 19.51 -14.58 12.78
CA VAL A 711 19.13 -14.69 11.38
C VAL A 711 18.91 -16.16 11.04
N SER A 712 17.87 -16.46 10.28
CA SER A 712 17.60 -17.83 9.83
C SER A 712 17.48 -17.96 8.32
N CYS A 713 17.95 -19.10 7.80
CA CYS A 713 17.98 -19.44 6.38
C CYS A 713 17.45 -20.85 6.08
N GLY A 714 17.23 -21.14 4.80
CA GLY A 714 16.90 -22.45 4.25
C GLY A 714 18.04 -22.95 3.36
N HIS A 715 17.71 -23.32 2.12
CA HIS A 715 18.60 -23.53 0.98
C HIS A 715 19.52 -24.76 1.06
N ASP A 716 20.33 -24.88 2.11
CA ASP A 716 21.14 -26.08 2.37
C ASP A 716 20.28 -27.12 3.10
N HIS A 717 19.38 -27.76 2.36
CA HIS A 717 18.32 -28.63 2.85
C HIS A 717 18.71 -29.52 4.04
N VAL A 718 19.88 -30.19 4.00
CA VAL A 718 20.26 -31.16 5.04
C VAL A 718 21.06 -30.55 6.19
N ASN A 719 21.37 -29.25 6.11
CA ASN A 719 21.88 -28.48 7.23
C ASN A 719 20.72 -28.00 8.09
N ASP A 720 20.85 -28.22 9.41
CA ASP A 720 19.84 -27.81 10.38
C ASP A 720 20.47 -27.33 11.69
N TYR A 721 21.74 -26.95 11.65
CA TYR A 721 22.43 -26.41 12.81
C TYR A 721 22.04 -24.96 13.07
N CYS A 722 22.18 -24.53 14.31
CA CYS A 722 22.27 -23.13 14.67
C CYS A 722 23.65 -22.81 15.24
N MET A 723 24.32 -21.84 14.63
CA MET A 723 25.69 -21.43 14.90
C MET A 723 25.71 -20.09 15.62
N LEU A 724 26.54 -19.98 16.65
CA LEU A 724 26.76 -18.73 17.36
C LEU A 724 27.97 -18.01 16.80
N ASN A 725 27.74 -16.85 16.20
CA ASN A 725 28.80 -15.93 15.86
C ASN A 725 29.25 -15.12 17.10
N LYS A 726 30.52 -14.72 17.10
CA LYS A 726 31.08 -13.77 18.05
C LYS A 726 31.45 -12.43 17.40
N ASP A 727 31.30 -11.35 18.14
CA ASP A 727 31.74 -10.02 17.70
C ASP A 727 33.28 -9.88 17.77
N ARG A 728 33.77 -8.68 17.45
CA ARG A 728 35.20 -8.33 17.49
C ARG A 728 35.82 -8.47 18.89
N ASP A 729 35.00 -8.37 19.95
CA ASP A 729 35.40 -8.52 21.34
C ASP A 729 35.23 -9.97 21.86
N GLN A 730 35.00 -10.93 20.95
CA GLN A 730 34.79 -12.35 21.25
C GLN A 730 33.54 -12.64 22.09
N LYS A 731 32.56 -11.74 22.10
CA LYS A 731 31.28 -11.92 22.81
C LYS A 731 30.22 -12.53 21.89
N PRO A 732 29.30 -13.36 22.41
CA PRO A 732 28.13 -13.81 21.67
C PRO A 732 27.37 -12.64 21.03
N SER A 733 27.19 -12.66 19.71
CA SER A 733 26.65 -11.49 18.99
C SER A 733 25.46 -11.78 18.10
N LEU A 734 25.42 -12.94 17.43
CA LEU A 734 24.35 -13.30 16.49
C LEU A 734 24.22 -14.82 16.39
N TRP A 735 23.00 -15.33 16.50
CA TRP A 735 22.70 -16.72 16.12
C TRP A 735 22.34 -16.82 14.63
N MET A 736 22.92 -17.80 13.95
CA MET A 736 22.75 -18.08 12.53
C MET A 736 22.19 -19.50 12.38
N CYS A 737 20.90 -19.64 12.09
CA CYS A 737 20.20 -20.94 12.13
C CYS A 737 19.67 -21.38 10.77
N TYR A 738 19.95 -22.62 10.37
CA TYR A 738 19.21 -23.28 9.30
C TYR A 738 17.85 -23.79 9.77
N GLY A 739 16.81 -23.61 8.96
CA GLY A 739 15.48 -24.17 9.18
C GLY A 739 15.42 -25.69 9.00
N GLY A 740 16.32 -26.24 8.18
CA GLY A 740 16.26 -27.62 7.68
C GLY A 740 15.23 -27.80 6.57
N GLY A 741 15.42 -28.79 5.69
CA GLY A 741 14.53 -29.08 4.57
C GLY A 741 13.33 -29.93 4.98
N ALA A 742 12.14 -29.35 4.86
CA ALA A 742 10.88 -30.03 5.17
C ALA A 742 10.30 -30.81 3.97
N GLY A 743 10.62 -30.36 2.74
CA GLY A 743 10.06 -30.89 1.51
C GLY A 743 10.67 -32.21 1.05
N PHE A 744 9.81 -33.16 0.67
CA PHE A 744 10.24 -34.38 -0.02
C PHE A 744 10.55 -34.17 -1.51
N GLY A 745 10.15 -33.04 -2.10
CA GLY A 745 10.54 -32.68 -3.47
C GLY A 745 11.99 -32.18 -3.58
N GLY A 746 12.58 -31.74 -2.46
CA GLY A 746 13.95 -31.23 -2.37
C GLY A 746 14.97 -32.32 -2.02
N TYR A 747 16.26 -32.05 -2.23
CA TYR A 747 17.35 -32.99 -1.91
C TYR A 747 17.39 -33.41 -0.43
N GLY A 748 17.76 -34.67 -0.14
CA GLY A 748 17.85 -35.20 1.22
C GLY A 748 18.86 -36.34 1.42
N GLY A 749 19.62 -36.72 0.38
CA GLY A 749 20.42 -37.95 0.33
C GLY A 749 21.66 -38.02 1.23
N TYR A 750 21.92 -37.01 2.05
CA TYR A 750 23.11 -36.96 2.89
C TYR A 750 22.83 -37.58 4.27
N GLY A 751 23.39 -38.77 4.51
CA GLY A 751 23.48 -39.35 5.86
C GLY A 751 22.16 -39.82 6.49
N GLY A 752 21.14 -40.14 5.69
CA GLY A 752 19.85 -40.60 6.23
C GLY A 752 19.01 -39.49 6.84
N TYR A 753 19.08 -38.28 6.28
CA TYR A 753 18.37 -37.10 6.75
C TYR A 753 16.84 -37.32 6.78
N VAL A 754 16.27 -37.27 7.98
CA VAL A 754 14.80 -37.20 8.17
C VAL A 754 14.33 -35.75 8.03
N ARG A 755 13.27 -35.50 7.25
CA ARG A 755 12.69 -34.15 7.07
C ARG A 755 12.27 -33.56 8.41
N ARG A 756 12.47 -32.26 8.55
CA ARG A 756 12.26 -31.56 9.82
C ARG A 756 11.88 -30.10 9.62
N VAL A 757 11.30 -29.53 10.65
CA VAL A 757 10.88 -28.13 10.70
C VAL A 757 11.42 -27.50 11.98
N ARG A 758 11.95 -26.27 11.88
CA ARG A 758 12.42 -25.49 13.02
C ARG A 758 11.33 -24.60 13.60
N PHE A 759 11.35 -24.47 14.93
CA PHE A 759 10.48 -23.60 15.70
C PHE A 759 11.30 -22.59 16.52
N TYR A 760 10.69 -21.44 16.78
CA TYR A 760 11.16 -20.42 17.71
C TYR A 760 10.04 -20.12 18.69
N ASP A 761 10.24 -20.49 19.95
CA ASP A 761 9.31 -20.27 21.06
C ASP A 761 9.80 -19.07 21.88
N PHE A 762 9.05 -17.97 21.81
CA PHE A 762 9.34 -16.73 22.51
C PHE A 762 8.59 -16.70 23.83
N ASP A 763 9.30 -16.39 24.91
CA ASP A 763 8.73 -15.95 26.17
C ASP A 763 9.13 -14.50 26.42
N MET A 764 8.20 -13.59 26.18
CA MET A 764 8.44 -12.14 26.27
C MET A 764 8.54 -11.64 27.70
N ASN A 765 8.24 -12.47 28.71
CA ASN A 765 8.36 -12.07 30.11
C ASN A 765 9.85 -11.97 30.53
N PRO A 766 10.67 -13.03 30.38
CA PRO A 766 12.12 -12.93 30.57
C PRO A 766 12.87 -12.44 29.31
N GLY A 767 12.20 -12.27 28.17
CA GLY A 767 12.87 -11.96 26.89
C GLY A 767 13.70 -13.13 26.38
N ARG A 768 13.11 -14.32 26.39
CA ARG A 768 13.78 -15.57 26.06
C ARG A 768 13.30 -16.12 24.72
N VAL A 769 14.21 -16.72 23.97
CA VAL A 769 13.88 -17.48 22.76
C VAL A 769 14.53 -18.85 22.83
N VAL A 770 13.70 -19.88 22.72
CA VAL A 770 14.13 -21.28 22.60
C VAL A 770 13.86 -21.75 21.19
N THR A 771 14.82 -22.41 20.56
CA THR A 771 14.65 -23.03 19.25
C THR A 771 14.87 -24.53 19.32
N TYR A 772 14.12 -25.28 18.53
CA TYR A 772 14.16 -26.73 18.41
C TYR A 772 13.62 -27.15 17.05
N LYS A 773 13.74 -28.43 16.73
CA LYS A 773 13.20 -29.02 15.50
C LYS A 773 12.24 -30.15 15.83
N ARG A 774 11.27 -30.39 14.94
CA ARG A 774 10.39 -31.58 14.96
C ARG A 774 10.63 -32.40 13.69
N LEU A 775 10.63 -33.72 13.83
CA LEU A 775 10.90 -34.66 12.73
C LEU A 775 9.63 -35.19 12.10
N GLU A 776 9.71 -35.50 10.80
CA GLU A 776 8.64 -36.16 10.05
C GLU A 776 8.47 -37.63 10.44
N TYR A 777 9.58 -38.33 10.71
CA TYR A 777 9.62 -39.75 11.03
C TYR A 777 10.53 -40.07 12.23
N GLY A 778 10.33 -41.23 12.85
CA GLY A 778 11.13 -41.69 13.98
C GLY A 778 10.70 -41.05 15.30
N GLU A 779 11.55 -40.21 15.89
CA GLU A 779 11.28 -39.52 17.17
C GLU A 779 10.33 -38.32 16.99
N VAL A 780 9.15 -38.57 16.43
CA VAL A 780 8.23 -37.53 15.97
C VAL A 780 7.72 -36.62 17.10
N GLU A 781 7.61 -37.14 18.32
CA GLU A 781 7.17 -36.38 19.52
C GLU A 781 8.30 -35.57 20.18
N ALA A 782 9.56 -35.85 19.84
CA ALA A 782 10.70 -35.23 20.49
C ALA A 782 10.98 -33.83 19.91
N LYS A 783 11.41 -32.92 20.79
CA LYS A 783 12.05 -31.67 20.40
C LYS A 783 13.54 -31.90 20.22
N ILE A 784 13.99 -31.91 18.99
CA ILE A 784 15.38 -32.20 18.65
C ILE A 784 16.23 -30.92 18.78
N ASP A 785 17.40 -31.07 19.39
CA ASP A 785 18.39 -30.00 19.60
C ASP A 785 17.83 -28.74 20.29
N GLU A 786 16.87 -28.91 21.22
CA GLU A 786 16.28 -27.79 21.94
C GLU A 786 17.35 -26.97 22.67
N MET A 787 17.42 -25.67 22.37
CA MET A 787 18.42 -24.75 22.90
C MET A 787 17.85 -23.36 23.11
N MET A 788 18.27 -22.71 24.21
CA MET A 788 18.02 -21.29 24.45
C MET A 788 19.06 -20.48 23.69
N ILE A 789 18.61 -19.62 22.79
CA ILE A 789 19.49 -18.77 21.98
C ILE A 789 19.54 -17.35 22.52
N ILE A 790 18.43 -16.87 23.09
CA ILE A 790 18.28 -15.53 23.65
C ILE A 790 17.77 -15.63 25.09
N ASP A 791 18.31 -14.82 25.99
CA ASP A 791 17.81 -14.63 27.36
C ASP A 791 17.99 -13.17 27.78
N GLY A 792 17.01 -12.59 28.47
CA GLY A 792 17.04 -11.17 28.82
C GLY A 792 17.13 -10.24 27.61
N GLY A 793 16.61 -10.68 26.44
CA GLY A 793 16.67 -9.95 25.16
C GLY A 793 18.08 -9.76 24.59
N ALA A 794 19.05 -10.56 25.04
CA ALA A 794 20.40 -10.57 24.53
C ALA A 794 20.78 -11.95 24.01
N VAL A 795 21.68 -11.98 23.02
CA VAL A 795 22.29 -13.23 22.53
C VAL A 795 23.08 -13.89 23.65
N LYS A 796 22.84 -15.18 23.85
CA LYS A 796 23.54 -15.99 24.85
C LYS A 796 24.22 -17.20 24.23
N GLY A 797 25.44 -17.45 24.68
CA GLY A 797 26.20 -18.66 24.34
C GLY A 797 26.04 -19.76 25.37
N PRO A 798 26.48 -20.99 25.04
CA PRO A 798 26.32 -22.17 25.90
C PRO A 798 26.99 -22.04 27.29
N ASP A 799 28.06 -21.24 27.40
CA ASP A 799 28.82 -21.08 28.65
C ASP A 799 28.25 -20.01 29.61
N GLU A 800 27.21 -19.27 29.21
CA GLU A 800 26.61 -18.20 30.02
C GLU A 800 25.37 -18.65 30.84
N HIS A 801 25.16 -19.96 30.97
CA HIS A 801 24.01 -20.56 31.67
C HIS A 801 24.23 -20.85 33.17
N HIS A 802 25.18 -20.17 33.82
CA HIS A 802 25.49 -20.35 35.24
C HIS A 802 25.04 -19.18 36.13
#